data_AF-A0A5D2JWH7-F1
#
_entry.id   AF-A0A5D2JWH7-F1
#
_cell.length_a   1.000
_cell.length_b   1.000
_cell.length_c   1.000
_cell.angle_alpha   90.00
_cell.angle_beta   90.00
_cell.angle_gamma   90.00
#
_symmetry.space_group_name_H-M   'P 1'
#
loop_
_entity.id
_entity.type
_entity.pdbx_description
1 polymer ?
#
loop_
_entity_poly.entity_id
_entity_poly.type
_entity_poly.pdbx_seq_one_letter_code
_entity_poly.pdbx_strand_id
1 'polypeptide(L)'
;MDKMSTLEYINQMFPTEASLSGVEPLMQKIQSEIRRVDAGILAAVRQQSNSGTKAKEDLAAATHAVEELTYKIREIKTKAEQSEMMVQEICRDIKKLDFAKKHITTTITALHRLTMLVSAVEQLQIMASKRQYKEAAAQLEAVNQLCSHFEAYRDIPKITELREKFKSIKQILKSHVFSDFSSLGTGKESEETNLLQHLSDACLVVDALEPSVKEELVNNFCSRELTSYEQIFEGAELAKLDKTERRYAWIKRRMRTNEEIWKIFPTSWLVPYRLCIQFCKKTRKQLEGILDNMKEKPDVATLLMALQRTLEFEDELAEKFGGGTQSREIGNEIEEIGRQNNSQSASDIRKKYEKKLAAHQGSENEEKDGNKDLSAPGAGFNFHGIISSCFEPHLIVYIELEEKTLMENLEKLVQEETWDVEEGSQNNVLSSSMQLFLIIKRSLKRCSALTKSQTLYNLFKVFQRVLKAYATKLFGRLPKGGTGIVAAATGMDGQIKTSDRDERVICYIVNSAEYCHKTSGELAESVSKIIDSQFADRVDMSEVQDKFSAVITKSLVTLVHGLETKFDAEMAAMTRVPWGTLESVGDQSGYVNGINMILSSSIPVLGSLLSPIYFQFFLDKLASSVGPRFYMNIFKCKQISETGAQQMLLDTQAVKTILLEIPSLGRQTSGAAGYSKFVSREMSKAEALLKVILSPVDSVADTYRALLPEGTPMEFQRILELKGLKKSDQQSILDDFNKGSPAISQPSSAAPVGQSMAPAPPASTVPAISNPASAGFIASREDVLTRAAALGRGAATTGFKRFLALTEAAKDRKDGPFRKLFNA
;
A
#
# COMPACT_ATOMS: atom_id res chain seq x y z
N MET A 1 -83.54 -97.22 -48.80
CA MET A 1 -83.83 -98.36 -49.69
C MET A 1 -83.98 -99.59 -48.83
N ASP A 2 -85.20 -99.99 -48.50
CA ASP A 2 -85.51 -101.41 -48.32
C ASP A 2 -86.22 -101.85 -49.61
N LYS A 3 -85.63 -102.85 -50.27
CA LYS A 3 -86.02 -103.37 -51.58
C LYS A 3 -87.28 -104.23 -51.42
N MET A 4 -88.47 -103.63 -51.49
CA MET A 4 -89.63 -104.42 -51.88
C MET A 4 -89.50 -104.72 -53.38
N SER A 5 -89.46 -106.02 -53.70
CA SER A 5 -89.28 -106.52 -55.06
C SER A 5 -90.33 -105.91 -55.97
N THR A 6 -89.89 -105.18 -57.00
CA THR A 6 -90.73 -104.43 -57.95
C THR A 6 -91.78 -105.33 -58.61
N LEU A 7 -91.49 -106.63 -58.70
CA LEU A 7 -92.39 -107.66 -59.19
C LEU A 7 -93.61 -107.89 -58.29
N GLU A 8 -93.44 -107.86 -56.96
CA GLU A 8 -94.51 -108.13 -56.00
C GLU A 8 -95.55 -107.00 -56.00
N TYR A 9 -95.07 -105.76 -56.13
CA TYR A 9 -95.90 -104.56 -56.27
C TYR A 9 -96.68 -104.54 -57.59
N ILE A 10 -96.05 -104.95 -58.70
CA ILE A 10 -96.72 -105.01 -60.01
C ILE A 10 -97.82 -106.09 -60.00
N ASN A 11 -97.56 -107.26 -59.42
CA ASN A 11 -98.53 -108.35 -59.34
C ASN A 11 -99.72 -108.02 -58.41
N GLN A 12 -99.52 -107.23 -57.35
CA GLN A 12 -100.59 -106.83 -56.42
C GLN A 12 -101.54 -105.79 -57.02
N MET A 13 -101.03 -104.93 -57.90
CA MET A 13 -101.80 -103.86 -58.52
C MET A 13 -102.59 -104.33 -59.77
N PHE A 14 -102.17 -105.40 -60.45
CA PHE A 14 -102.87 -105.95 -61.63
C PHE A 14 -103.08 -107.49 -61.56
N PRO A 15 -104.01 -107.99 -60.72
CA PRO A 15 -104.11 -109.42 -60.40
C PRO A 15 -104.77 -110.31 -61.48
N THR A 16 -105.62 -109.75 -62.35
CA THR A 16 -106.30 -110.47 -63.45
C THR A 16 -106.36 -109.62 -64.71
N GLU A 17 -106.51 -110.24 -65.89
CA GLU A 17 -106.35 -109.60 -67.21
C GLU A 17 -107.29 -108.38 -67.44
N ALA A 18 -108.46 -108.35 -66.80
CA ALA A 18 -109.37 -107.19 -66.83
C ALA A 18 -108.84 -105.95 -66.06
N SER A 19 -107.91 -106.14 -65.13
CA SER A 19 -107.37 -105.10 -64.22
C SER A 19 -106.34 -104.18 -64.89
N LEU A 20 -105.77 -104.60 -66.03
CA LEU A 20 -104.77 -103.83 -66.79
C LEU A 20 -105.31 -102.52 -67.38
N SER A 21 -106.63 -102.31 -67.35
CA SER A 21 -107.23 -101.04 -67.72
C SER A 21 -106.87 -99.89 -66.76
N GLY A 22 -106.41 -100.17 -65.54
CA GLY A 22 -106.13 -99.18 -64.49
C GLY A 22 -104.66 -98.72 -64.32
N VAL A 23 -103.76 -99.04 -65.25
CA VAL A 23 -102.31 -98.70 -65.14
C VAL A 23 -102.04 -97.20 -65.25
N GLU A 24 -102.67 -96.55 -66.23
CA GLU A 24 -102.38 -95.16 -66.57
C GLU A 24 -102.70 -94.17 -65.42
N PRO A 25 -103.83 -94.29 -64.71
CA PRO A 25 -104.16 -93.41 -63.60
C PRO A 25 -103.17 -93.50 -62.42
N LEU A 26 -102.68 -94.70 -62.09
CA LEU A 26 -101.74 -94.88 -60.98
C LEU A 26 -100.36 -94.28 -61.32
N MET A 27 -99.92 -94.46 -62.56
CA MET A 27 -98.66 -93.90 -63.03
C MET A 27 -98.65 -92.37 -62.96
N GLN A 28 -99.79 -91.74 -63.27
CA GLN A 28 -99.93 -90.29 -63.11
C GLN A 28 -99.84 -89.83 -61.65
N LYS A 29 -100.39 -90.59 -60.70
CA LYS A 29 -100.34 -90.24 -59.26
C LYS A 29 -98.92 -90.32 -58.70
N ILE A 30 -98.16 -91.36 -59.03
CA ILE A 30 -96.77 -91.50 -58.59
C ILE A 30 -95.89 -90.39 -59.21
N GLN A 31 -96.14 -90.04 -60.46
CA GLN A 31 -95.42 -88.94 -61.11
C GLN A 31 -95.74 -87.56 -60.52
N SER A 32 -96.89 -87.36 -59.86
CA SER A 32 -97.19 -86.09 -59.21
C SER A 32 -96.46 -85.96 -57.86
N GLU A 33 -96.39 -87.03 -57.08
CA GLU A 33 -95.68 -87.08 -55.80
C GLU A 33 -94.16 -86.90 -55.97
N ILE A 34 -93.56 -87.56 -56.97
CA ILE A 34 -92.13 -87.39 -57.28
C ILE A 34 -91.82 -85.94 -57.64
N ARG A 35 -92.66 -85.32 -58.49
CA ARG A 35 -92.47 -83.92 -58.90
C ARG A 35 -92.52 -82.94 -57.73
N ARG A 36 -93.37 -83.21 -56.72
CA ARG A 36 -93.49 -82.35 -55.55
C ARG A 36 -92.27 -82.41 -54.64
N VAL A 37 -91.75 -83.62 -54.40
CA VAL A 37 -90.56 -83.82 -53.54
C VAL A 37 -89.31 -83.24 -54.21
N ASP A 38 -89.14 -83.43 -55.52
CA ASP A 38 -88.00 -82.86 -56.25
C ASP A 38 -88.01 -81.32 -56.22
N ALA A 39 -89.19 -80.69 -56.32
CA ALA A 39 -89.30 -79.23 -56.22
C ALA A 39 -88.87 -78.70 -54.85
N GLY A 40 -89.18 -79.41 -53.76
CA GLY A 40 -88.79 -79.04 -52.40
C GLY A 40 -87.28 -79.14 -52.15
N ILE A 41 -86.65 -80.23 -52.59
CA ILE A 41 -85.21 -80.44 -52.42
C ILE A 41 -84.42 -79.42 -53.25
N LEU A 42 -84.86 -79.14 -54.48
CA LEU A 42 -84.21 -78.15 -55.34
C LEU A 42 -84.20 -76.74 -54.74
N ALA A 43 -85.27 -76.33 -54.05
CA ALA A 43 -85.34 -75.02 -53.42
C ALA A 43 -84.31 -74.88 -52.27
N ALA A 44 -84.22 -75.87 -51.39
CA ALA A 44 -83.31 -75.85 -50.25
C ALA A 44 -81.84 -75.91 -50.66
N VAL A 45 -81.50 -76.79 -51.61
CA VAL A 45 -80.12 -76.92 -52.12
C VAL A 45 -79.67 -75.63 -52.83
N ARG A 46 -80.58 -74.96 -53.56
CA ARG A 46 -80.27 -73.66 -54.18
C ARG A 46 -80.00 -72.56 -53.16
N GLN A 47 -80.75 -72.48 -52.07
CA GLN A 47 -80.54 -71.44 -51.05
C GLN A 47 -79.23 -71.64 -50.28
N GLN A 48 -78.88 -72.88 -49.94
CA GLN A 48 -77.64 -73.18 -49.23
C GLN A 48 -76.41 -73.05 -50.14
N SER A 49 -76.52 -73.44 -51.41
CA SER A 49 -75.47 -73.20 -52.40
C SER A 49 -75.21 -71.71 -52.57
N ASN A 50 -76.25 -70.89 -52.73
CA ASN A 50 -76.11 -69.46 -52.99
C ASN A 50 -75.55 -68.66 -51.80
N SER A 51 -75.86 -69.06 -50.56
CA SER A 51 -75.32 -68.41 -49.36
C SER A 51 -73.87 -68.83 -49.07
N GLY A 52 -73.55 -70.11 -49.27
CA GLY A 52 -72.19 -70.62 -49.12
C GLY A 52 -71.20 -70.06 -50.13
N THR A 53 -71.61 -69.85 -51.40
CA THR A 53 -70.76 -69.21 -52.41
C THR A 53 -70.54 -67.73 -52.11
N LYS A 54 -71.60 -67.00 -51.73
CA LYS A 54 -71.49 -65.55 -51.48
C LYS A 54 -70.59 -65.22 -50.29
N ALA A 55 -70.66 -66.00 -49.19
CA ALA A 55 -69.76 -65.81 -48.05
C ALA A 55 -68.28 -66.10 -48.40
N LYS A 56 -68.03 -67.07 -49.29
CA LYS A 56 -66.67 -67.35 -49.80
C LYS A 56 -66.15 -66.23 -50.71
N GLU A 57 -67.02 -65.67 -51.54
CA GLU A 57 -66.69 -64.54 -52.42
C GLU A 57 -66.37 -63.28 -51.60
N ASP A 58 -67.17 -62.95 -50.59
CA ASP A 58 -66.93 -61.75 -49.76
C ASP A 58 -65.63 -61.87 -48.95
N LEU A 59 -65.31 -63.06 -48.42
CA LEU A 59 -64.05 -63.30 -47.71
C LEU A 59 -62.85 -63.19 -48.67
N ALA A 60 -62.96 -63.76 -49.88
CA ALA A 60 -61.93 -63.66 -50.90
C ALA A 60 -61.71 -62.19 -51.32
N ALA A 61 -62.78 -61.42 -51.48
CA ALA A 61 -62.72 -60.00 -51.80
C ALA A 61 -62.04 -59.18 -50.70
N ALA A 62 -62.33 -59.47 -49.42
CA ALA A 62 -61.69 -58.80 -48.29
C ALA A 62 -60.19 -59.13 -48.20
N THR A 63 -59.79 -60.39 -48.38
CA THR A 63 -58.37 -60.77 -48.42
C THR A 63 -57.64 -60.11 -49.57
N HIS A 64 -58.25 -60.05 -50.76
CA HIS A 64 -57.67 -59.37 -51.91
C HIS A 64 -57.51 -57.86 -51.67
N ALA A 65 -58.49 -57.21 -51.03
CA ALA A 65 -58.40 -55.79 -50.70
C ALA A 65 -57.28 -55.48 -49.68
N VAL A 66 -57.04 -56.37 -48.72
CA VAL A 66 -55.94 -56.23 -47.75
C VAL A 66 -54.57 -56.46 -48.40
N GLU A 67 -54.47 -57.44 -49.29
CA GLU A 67 -53.27 -57.65 -50.11
C GLU A 67 -52.99 -56.43 -50.99
N GLU A 68 -54.02 -55.87 -51.62
CA GLU A 68 -53.91 -54.66 -52.43
C GLU A 68 -53.51 -53.43 -51.60
N LEU A 69 -54.05 -53.26 -50.38
CA LEU A 69 -53.66 -52.17 -49.49
C LEU A 69 -52.19 -52.32 -49.05
N THR A 70 -51.77 -53.54 -48.69
CA THR A 70 -50.40 -53.82 -48.29
C THR A 70 -49.43 -53.57 -49.45
N TYR A 71 -49.85 -53.93 -50.67
CA TYR A 71 -49.13 -53.60 -51.90
C TYR A 71 -49.03 -52.08 -52.08
N LYS A 72 -50.14 -51.34 -51.98
CA LYS A 72 -50.15 -49.87 -52.12
C LYS A 72 -49.30 -49.17 -51.07
N ILE A 73 -49.30 -49.62 -49.81
CA ILE A 73 -48.43 -49.06 -48.76
C ILE A 73 -46.96 -49.32 -49.08
N ARG A 74 -46.63 -50.54 -49.51
CA ARG A 74 -45.25 -50.89 -49.92
C ARG A 74 -44.82 -50.08 -51.14
N GLU A 75 -45.72 -49.88 -52.10
CA GLU A 75 -45.49 -49.04 -53.27
C GLU A 75 -45.27 -47.57 -52.88
N ILE A 76 -46.10 -47.00 -52.00
CA ILE A 76 -45.94 -45.63 -51.50
C ILE A 76 -44.62 -45.48 -50.75
N LYS A 77 -44.25 -46.43 -49.89
CA LYS A 77 -42.97 -46.41 -49.18
C LYS A 77 -41.81 -46.43 -50.17
N THR A 78 -41.87 -47.30 -51.18
CA THR A 78 -40.84 -47.38 -52.22
C THR A 78 -40.77 -46.08 -53.03
N LYS A 79 -41.91 -45.47 -53.39
CA LYS A 79 -41.96 -44.16 -54.07
C LYS A 79 -41.45 -43.02 -53.20
N ALA A 80 -41.65 -43.09 -51.88
CA ALA A 80 -41.13 -42.10 -50.93
C ALA A 80 -39.61 -42.23 -50.78
N GLU A 81 -39.07 -43.45 -50.65
CA GLU A 81 -37.61 -43.70 -50.65
C GLU A 81 -36.97 -43.27 -51.97
N GLN A 82 -37.63 -43.54 -53.10
CA GLN A 82 -37.19 -43.05 -54.41
C GLN A 82 -37.24 -41.52 -54.50
N SER A 83 -38.25 -40.88 -53.93
CA SER A 83 -38.38 -39.43 -53.89
C SER A 83 -37.33 -38.79 -52.96
N GLU A 84 -37.00 -39.42 -51.83
CA GLU A 84 -35.89 -38.98 -50.97
C GLU A 84 -34.55 -39.09 -51.69
N MET A 85 -34.26 -40.22 -52.33
CA MET A 85 -33.04 -40.37 -53.13
C MET A 85 -32.98 -39.36 -54.28
N MET A 86 -34.10 -39.13 -54.97
CA MET A 86 -34.19 -38.14 -56.05
C MET A 86 -33.94 -36.73 -55.53
N VAL A 87 -34.52 -36.34 -54.38
CA VAL A 87 -34.28 -35.01 -53.77
C VAL A 87 -32.84 -34.88 -53.28
N GLN A 88 -32.26 -35.92 -52.67
CA GLN A 88 -30.85 -35.92 -52.27
C GLN A 88 -29.93 -35.77 -53.49
N GLU A 89 -30.25 -36.42 -54.61
CA GLU A 89 -29.53 -36.30 -55.88
C GLU A 89 -29.66 -34.88 -56.47
N ILE A 90 -30.87 -34.31 -56.52
CA ILE A 90 -31.11 -32.93 -56.95
C ILE A 90 -30.33 -31.94 -56.05
N CYS A 91 -30.41 -32.08 -54.73
CA CYS A 91 -29.72 -31.20 -53.79
C CYS A 91 -28.19 -31.36 -53.83
N ARG A 92 -27.67 -32.54 -54.15
CA ARG A 92 -26.22 -32.77 -54.35
C ARG A 92 -25.71 -31.91 -55.51
N ASP A 93 -26.45 -31.85 -56.60
CA ASP A 93 -26.06 -31.07 -57.77
C ASP A 93 -26.26 -29.57 -57.55
N ILE A 94 -27.28 -29.16 -56.80
CA ILE A 94 -27.43 -27.76 -56.35
C ILE A 94 -26.25 -27.34 -55.46
N LYS A 95 -25.79 -28.19 -54.54
CA LYS A 95 -24.59 -27.91 -53.74
C LYS A 95 -23.35 -27.75 -54.60
N LYS A 96 -23.13 -28.66 -55.57
CA LYS A 96 -22.02 -28.54 -56.52
C LYS A 96 -22.11 -27.25 -57.33
N LEU A 97 -23.31 -26.87 -57.77
CA LEU A 97 -23.56 -25.63 -58.49
C LEU A 97 -23.31 -24.39 -57.62
N ASP A 98 -23.69 -24.43 -56.34
CA ASP A 98 -23.43 -23.35 -55.40
C ASP A 98 -21.93 -23.22 -55.06
N PHE A 99 -21.23 -24.34 -54.87
CA PHE A 99 -19.77 -24.35 -54.76
C PHE A 99 -19.12 -23.77 -56.02
N ALA A 100 -19.56 -24.18 -57.22
CA ALA A 100 -19.08 -23.64 -58.48
C ALA A 100 -19.34 -22.14 -58.59
N LYS A 101 -20.56 -21.68 -58.28
CA LYS A 101 -20.91 -20.26 -58.24
C LYS A 101 -20.02 -19.50 -57.27
N LYS A 102 -19.86 -19.98 -56.04
CA LYS A 102 -19.02 -19.36 -55.00
C LYS A 102 -17.55 -19.29 -55.43
N HIS A 103 -17.00 -20.37 -56.01
CA HIS A 103 -15.64 -20.38 -56.52
C HIS A 103 -15.48 -19.42 -57.71
N ILE A 104 -16.43 -19.39 -58.64
CA ILE A 104 -16.42 -18.47 -59.78
C ILE A 104 -16.53 -17.02 -59.29
N THR A 105 -17.46 -16.69 -58.39
CA THR A 105 -17.59 -15.35 -57.83
C THR A 105 -16.32 -14.94 -57.08
N THR A 106 -15.75 -15.82 -56.25
CA THR A 106 -14.49 -15.53 -55.54
C THR A 106 -13.35 -15.28 -56.53
N THR A 107 -13.26 -16.07 -57.59
CA THR A 107 -12.22 -15.94 -58.63
C THR A 107 -12.40 -14.64 -59.42
N ILE A 108 -13.63 -14.31 -59.83
CA ILE A 108 -13.94 -13.06 -60.53
C ILE A 108 -13.61 -11.85 -59.64
N THR A 109 -14.00 -11.88 -58.37
CA THR A 109 -13.68 -10.79 -57.43
C THR A 109 -12.17 -10.66 -57.20
N ALA A 110 -11.45 -11.78 -57.07
CA ALA A 110 -9.99 -11.77 -56.92
C ALA A 110 -9.30 -11.22 -58.19
N LEU A 111 -9.72 -11.65 -59.38
CA LEU A 111 -9.21 -11.13 -60.65
C LEU A 111 -9.51 -9.65 -60.84
N HIS A 112 -10.74 -9.21 -60.53
CA HIS A 112 -11.11 -7.80 -60.62
C HIS A 112 -10.28 -6.93 -59.66
N ARG A 113 -10.11 -7.38 -58.40
CA ARG A 113 -9.22 -6.71 -57.43
C ARG A 113 -7.75 -6.71 -57.87
N LEU A 114 -7.30 -7.74 -58.58
CA LEU A 114 -5.94 -7.82 -59.10
C LEU A 114 -5.74 -6.81 -60.23
N THR A 115 -6.70 -6.71 -61.15
CA THR A 115 -6.69 -5.66 -62.19
C THR A 115 -6.69 -4.27 -61.57
N MET A 116 -7.54 -4.03 -60.56
CA MET A 116 -7.53 -2.77 -59.81
C MET A 116 -6.17 -2.51 -59.15
N LEU A 117 -5.54 -3.52 -58.54
CA LEU A 117 -4.22 -3.38 -57.91
C LEU A 117 -3.13 -3.02 -58.93
N VAL A 118 -3.10 -3.68 -60.09
CA VAL A 118 -2.12 -3.40 -61.16
C VAL A 118 -2.27 -1.94 -61.63
N SER A 119 -3.48 -1.53 -61.99
CA SER A 119 -3.75 -0.16 -62.43
C SER A 119 -3.43 0.86 -61.33
N ALA A 120 -3.73 0.54 -60.06
CA ALA A 120 -3.47 1.44 -58.96
C ALA A 120 -1.98 1.61 -58.66
N VAL A 121 -1.18 0.54 -58.78
CA VAL A 121 0.29 0.58 -58.64
C VAL A 121 0.94 1.37 -59.78
N GLU A 122 0.47 1.20 -61.02
CA GLU A 122 0.96 1.98 -62.17
C GLU A 122 0.67 3.48 -62.02
N GLN A 123 -0.56 3.83 -61.61
CA GLN A 123 -0.94 5.21 -61.31
C GLN A 123 -0.10 5.81 -60.18
N LEU A 124 0.10 5.05 -59.09
CA LEU A 124 0.94 5.48 -57.97
C LEU A 124 2.39 5.72 -58.41
N GLN A 125 2.94 4.90 -59.31
CA GLN A 125 4.28 5.08 -59.85
C GLN A 125 4.40 6.40 -60.64
N ILE A 126 3.39 6.74 -61.45
CA ILE A 126 3.34 8.01 -62.18
C ILE A 126 3.26 9.18 -61.19
N MET A 127 2.36 9.12 -60.21
CA MET A 127 2.19 10.17 -59.20
C MET A 127 3.46 10.37 -58.35
N ALA A 128 4.15 9.29 -58.00
CA ALA A 128 5.42 9.32 -57.28
C ALA A 128 6.54 9.98 -58.10
N SER A 129 6.61 9.71 -59.41
CA SER A 129 7.60 10.32 -60.31
C SER A 129 7.38 11.82 -60.52
N LYS A 130 6.12 12.26 -60.51
CA LYS A 130 5.71 13.67 -60.65
C LYS A 130 5.67 14.44 -59.33
N ARG A 131 5.96 13.78 -58.20
CA ARG A 131 5.90 14.34 -56.83
C ARG A 131 4.52 14.92 -56.46
N GLN A 132 3.43 14.35 -56.97
CA GLN A 132 2.07 14.75 -56.61
C GLN A 132 1.67 14.12 -55.27
N TYR A 133 2.15 14.67 -54.15
CA TYR A 133 2.06 14.02 -52.84
C TYR A 133 0.62 13.80 -52.34
N LYS A 134 -0.28 14.76 -52.53
CA LYS A 134 -1.67 14.65 -52.09
C LYS A 134 -2.42 13.48 -52.75
N GLU A 135 -2.29 13.36 -54.07
CA GLU A 135 -2.91 12.27 -54.84
C GLU A 135 -2.19 10.94 -54.57
N ALA A 136 -0.86 10.97 -54.46
CA ALA A 136 -0.07 9.79 -54.12
C ALA A 136 -0.43 9.22 -52.74
N ALA A 137 -0.75 10.05 -51.74
CA ALA A 137 -1.14 9.60 -50.41
C ALA A 137 -2.44 8.79 -50.43
N ALA A 138 -3.49 9.33 -51.06
CA ALA A 138 -4.78 8.64 -51.20
C ALA A 138 -4.64 7.33 -51.99
N GLN A 139 -3.86 7.35 -53.07
CA GLN A 139 -3.60 6.16 -53.88
C GLN A 139 -2.75 5.13 -53.12
N LEU A 140 -1.77 5.56 -52.32
CA LEU A 140 -0.94 4.70 -51.48
C LEU A 140 -1.77 3.95 -50.43
N GLU A 141 -2.72 4.63 -49.80
CA GLU A 141 -3.65 4.03 -48.83
C GLU A 141 -4.57 3.00 -49.51
N ALA A 142 -5.13 3.34 -50.68
CA ALA A 142 -5.95 2.42 -51.47
C ALA A 142 -5.15 1.17 -51.91
N VAL A 143 -3.91 1.33 -52.36
CA VAL A 143 -3.03 0.21 -52.75
C VAL A 143 -2.64 -0.64 -51.54
N ASN A 144 -2.38 -0.02 -50.37
CA ASN A 144 -2.13 -0.75 -49.12
C ASN A 144 -3.33 -1.63 -48.74
N GLN A 145 -4.55 -1.08 -48.81
CA GLN A 145 -5.78 -1.83 -48.52
C GLN A 145 -5.98 -2.97 -49.53
N LEU A 146 -5.77 -2.73 -50.83
CA LEU A 146 -5.84 -3.77 -51.85
C LEU A 146 -4.79 -4.88 -51.62
N CYS A 147 -3.55 -4.53 -51.27
CA CYS A 147 -2.49 -5.49 -50.96
C CYS A 147 -2.83 -6.39 -49.76
N SER A 148 -3.59 -5.89 -48.78
CA SER A 148 -4.04 -6.69 -47.62
C SER A 148 -4.95 -7.85 -48.03
N HIS A 149 -5.79 -7.65 -49.04
CA HIS A 149 -6.67 -8.72 -49.56
C HIS A 149 -5.91 -9.82 -50.31
N PHE A 150 -4.66 -9.56 -50.73
CA PHE A 150 -3.81 -10.51 -51.43
C PHE A 150 -2.79 -11.22 -50.55
N GLU A 151 -2.85 -11.07 -49.22
CA GLU A 151 -1.91 -11.72 -48.31
C GLU A 151 -1.97 -13.26 -48.36
N ALA A 152 -3.13 -13.83 -48.63
CA ALA A 152 -3.29 -15.28 -48.81
C ALA A 152 -2.68 -15.82 -50.12
N TYR A 153 -2.26 -14.93 -51.04
CA TYR A 153 -1.74 -15.27 -52.37
C TYR A 153 -0.27 -14.88 -52.55
N ARG A 154 0.48 -14.72 -51.45
CA ARG A 154 1.88 -14.28 -51.46
C ARG A 154 2.82 -15.17 -52.27
N ASP A 155 2.49 -16.45 -52.40
CA ASP A 155 3.32 -17.46 -53.11
C ASP A 155 3.21 -17.37 -54.64
N ILE A 156 2.30 -16.54 -55.16
CA ILE A 156 2.13 -16.35 -56.61
C ILE A 156 3.19 -15.36 -57.12
N PRO A 157 4.09 -15.75 -58.03
CA PRO A 157 5.23 -14.93 -58.46
C PRO A 157 4.85 -13.53 -58.96
N LYS A 158 3.71 -13.41 -59.65
CA LYS A 158 3.24 -12.14 -60.20
C LYS A 158 2.73 -11.16 -59.14
N ILE A 159 2.15 -11.68 -58.05
CA ILE A 159 1.75 -10.89 -56.88
C ILE A 159 2.99 -10.47 -56.08
N THR A 160 3.99 -11.36 -55.98
CA THR A 160 5.29 -11.03 -55.39
C THR A 160 5.98 -9.89 -56.16
N GLU A 161 5.99 -9.94 -57.50
CA GLU A 161 6.54 -8.88 -58.35
C GLU A 161 5.82 -7.53 -58.12
N LEU A 162 4.48 -7.54 -58.05
CA LEU A 162 3.68 -6.33 -57.75
C LEU A 162 3.99 -5.77 -56.35
N ARG A 163 4.16 -6.64 -55.35
CA ARG A 163 4.52 -6.23 -53.98
C ARG A 163 5.93 -5.63 -53.91
N GLU A 164 6.90 -6.19 -54.64
CA GLU A 164 8.26 -5.63 -54.74
C GLU A 164 8.26 -4.28 -55.48
N LYS A 165 7.50 -4.16 -56.58
CA LYS A 165 7.28 -2.86 -57.25
C LYS A 165 6.68 -1.83 -56.30
N PHE A 166 5.65 -2.21 -55.54
CA PHE A 166 5.03 -1.35 -54.55
C PHE A 166 6.01 -0.94 -53.43
N LYS A 167 6.84 -1.87 -52.96
CA LYS A 167 7.90 -1.59 -51.97
C LYS A 167 8.96 -0.62 -52.51
N SER A 168 9.38 -0.78 -53.76
CA SER A 168 10.29 0.17 -54.43
C SER A 168 9.66 1.56 -54.55
N ILE A 169 8.38 1.66 -54.92
CA ILE A 169 7.65 2.95 -54.96
C ILE A 169 7.57 3.59 -53.58
N LYS A 170 7.31 2.83 -52.50
CA LYS A 170 7.36 3.34 -51.12
C LYS A 170 8.74 3.91 -50.77
N GLN A 171 9.83 3.24 -51.17
CA GLN A 171 11.20 3.73 -50.95
C GLN A 171 11.50 5.00 -51.75
N ILE A 172 11.04 5.08 -53.00
CA ILE A 172 11.17 6.28 -53.85
C ILE A 172 10.43 7.46 -53.21
N LEU A 173 9.16 7.27 -52.83
CA LEU A 173 8.37 8.29 -52.14
C LEU A 173 9.05 8.75 -50.84
N LYS A 174 9.55 7.82 -50.02
CA LYS A 174 10.33 8.14 -48.82
C LYS A 174 11.54 9.02 -49.18
N SER A 175 12.33 8.64 -50.18
CA SER A 175 13.52 9.40 -50.58
C SER A 175 13.20 10.81 -51.09
N HIS A 176 12.12 10.95 -51.88
CA HIS A 176 11.66 12.25 -52.39
C HIS A 176 11.21 13.16 -51.25
N VAL A 177 10.40 12.65 -50.33
CA VAL A 177 9.96 13.39 -49.15
C VAL A 177 11.16 13.84 -48.32
N PHE A 178 12.12 12.95 -48.02
CA PHE A 178 13.30 13.29 -47.23
C PHE A 178 14.19 14.33 -47.91
N SER A 179 14.36 14.24 -49.24
CA SER A 179 15.08 15.24 -50.02
C SER A 179 14.41 16.61 -49.96
N ASP A 180 13.09 16.66 -50.09
CA ASP A 180 12.33 17.91 -50.10
C ASP A 180 12.32 18.57 -48.72
N PHE A 181 12.14 17.79 -47.65
CA PHE A 181 12.30 18.30 -46.27
C PHE A 181 13.74 18.75 -45.98
N SER A 182 14.75 18.10 -46.57
CA SER A 182 16.16 18.50 -46.43
C SER A 182 16.46 19.85 -47.09
N SER A 183 15.72 20.20 -48.14
CA SER A 183 15.83 21.50 -48.84
C SER A 183 15.07 22.65 -48.16
N LEU A 184 14.25 22.36 -47.14
CA LEU A 184 13.53 23.38 -46.39
C LEU A 184 14.52 24.31 -45.64
N GLY A 185 14.50 25.60 -45.99
CA GLY A 185 15.35 26.65 -45.40
C GLY A 185 16.49 27.16 -46.30
N THR A 186 16.64 26.65 -47.54
CA THR A 186 17.66 27.12 -48.50
C THR A 186 17.08 27.99 -49.64
N GLY A 187 15.79 28.32 -49.61
CA GLY A 187 15.07 29.07 -50.65
C GLY A 187 14.95 30.57 -50.38
N LYS A 188 14.50 31.35 -51.39
CA LYS A 188 14.15 32.78 -51.25
C LYS A 188 12.70 32.92 -50.73
N GLU A 189 12.45 33.91 -49.87
CA GLU A 189 11.19 34.15 -49.13
C GLU A 189 9.89 34.10 -49.97
N SER A 190 9.93 34.40 -51.28
CA SER A 190 8.74 34.43 -52.15
C SER A 190 8.30 33.06 -52.69
N GLU A 191 9.17 32.04 -52.67
CA GLU A 191 8.84 30.67 -53.12
C GLU A 191 8.37 29.78 -51.96
N GLU A 192 8.52 30.26 -50.72
CA GLU A 192 8.29 29.47 -49.51
C GLU A 192 6.82 29.07 -49.35
N THR A 193 5.83 29.90 -49.70
CA THR A 193 4.41 29.56 -49.48
C THR A 193 3.93 28.35 -50.30
N ASN A 194 4.39 28.23 -51.55
CA ASN A 194 4.07 27.09 -52.40
C ASN A 194 4.85 25.84 -51.96
N LEU A 195 6.09 26.01 -51.50
CA LEU A 195 6.90 24.94 -50.90
C LEU A 195 6.28 24.44 -49.58
N LEU A 196 5.74 25.31 -48.74
CA LEU A 196 5.07 24.96 -47.48
C LEU A 196 3.82 24.10 -47.73
N GLN A 197 3.00 24.46 -48.71
CA GLN A 197 1.83 23.67 -49.09
C GLN A 197 2.25 22.31 -49.69
N HIS A 198 3.28 22.29 -50.53
CA HIS A 198 3.82 21.07 -51.12
C HIS A 198 4.39 20.12 -50.04
N LEU A 199 5.04 20.65 -49.00
CA LEU A 199 5.54 19.87 -47.87
C LEU A 199 4.41 19.41 -46.93
N SER A 200 3.34 20.19 -46.78
CA SER A 200 2.13 19.77 -46.06
C SER A 200 1.48 18.58 -46.76
N ASP A 201 1.39 18.62 -48.09
CA ASP A 201 0.92 17.49 -48.89
C ASP A 201 1.87 16.27 -48.79
N ALA A 202 3.18 16.50 -48.64
CA ALA A 202 4.16 15.43 -48.39
C ALA A 202 3.94 14.73 -47.02
N CYS A 203 3.47 15.45 -46.00
CA CYS A 203 3.12 14.85 -44.70
C CYS A 203 2.00 13.80 -44.84
N LEU A 204 1.04 14.00 -45.74
CA LEU A 204 -0.03 13.03 -45.99
C LEU A 204 0.51 11.70 -46.53
N VAL A 205 1.56 11.75 -47.38
CA VAL A 205 2.22 10.54 -47.88
C VAL A 205 2.94 9.82 -46.75
N VAL A 206 3.56 10.54 -45.82
CA VAL A 206 4.25 9.98 -44.66
C VAL A 206 3.28 9.29 -43.71
N ASP A 207 2.09 9.86 -43.48
CA ASP A 207 1.04 9.22 -42.67
C ASP A 207 0.48 7.96 -43.35
N ALA A 208 0.44 7.92 -44.69
CA ALA A 208 0.04 6.73 -45.46
C ALA A 208 1.15 5.68 -45.61
N LEU A 209 2.41 6.04 -45.30
CA LEU A 209 3.55 5.14 -45.18
C LEU A 209 3.56 4.44 -43.80
N GLU A 210 4.66 3.77 -43.47
CA GLU A 210 4.81 3.09 -42.19
C GLU A 210 5.10 4.10 -41.05
N PRO A 211 4.59 3.86 -39.81
CA PRO A 211 4.83 4.75 -38.67
C PRO A 211 6.31 5.01 -38.36
N SER A 212 7.21 4.08 -38.70
CA SER A 212 8.66 4.22 -38.56
C SER A 212 9.22 5.37 -39.40
N VAL A 213 8.66 5.61 -40.59
CA VAL A 213 9.10 6.68 -41.51
C VAL A 213 8.77 8.04 -40.93
N LYS A 214 7.61 8.17 -40.27
CA LYS A 214 7.23 9.38 -39.54
C LYS A 214 8.18 9.67 -38.39
N GLU A 215 8.50 8.68 -37.56
CA GLU A 215 9.46 8.85 -36.46
C GLU A 215 10.84 9.25 -36.98
N GLU A 216 11.32 8.61 -38.04
CA GLU A 216 12.61 8.91 -38.67
C GLU A 216 12.64 10.32 -39.27
N LEU A 217 11.59 10.75 -39.98
CA LEU A 217 11.48 12.10 -40.54
C LEU A 217 11.47 13.16 -39.44
N VAL A 218 10.64 12.97 -38.40
CA VAL A 218 10.55 13.91 -37.27
C VAL A 218 11.87 13.98 -36.52
N ASN A 219 12.53 12.84 -36.26
CA ASN A 219 13.83 12.81 -35.59
C ASN A 219 14.93 13.50 -36.42
N ASN A 220 14.98 13.27 -37.73
CA ASN A 220 15.94 13.95 -38.61
C ASN A 220 15.70 15.46 -38.66
N PHE A 221 14.44 15.87 -38.77
CA PHE A 221 14.07 17.29 -38.75
C PHE A 221 14.47 17.95 -37.44
N CYS A 222 14.08 17.38 -36.29
CA CYS A 222 14.45 17.90 -34.97
C CYS A 222 15.98 17.93 -34.77
N SER A 223 16.71 16.91 -35.25
CA SER A 223 18.17 16.85 -35.13
C SER A 223 18.85 17.94 -35.96
N ARG A 224 18.37 18.20 -37.18
CA ARG A 224 18.86 19.29 -38.04
C ARG A 224 18.62 20.65 -37.40
N GLU A 225 17.42 20.90 -36.89
CA GLU A 225 17.09 22.16 -36.20
C GLU A 225 18.01 22.40 -34.99
N LEU A 226 18.31 21.34 -34.23
CA LEU A 226 19.20 21.39 -33.06
C LEU A 226 20.69 21.40 -33.40
N THR A 227 21.09 21.24 -34.66
CA THR A 227 22.52 21.33 -35.06
C THR A 227 23.04 22.75 -34.83
N SER A 228 22.22 23.76 -35.14
CA SER A 228 22.54 25.17 -34.85
C SER A 228 22.68 25.44 -33.34
N TYR A 229 21.90 24.74 -32.51
CA TYR A 229 22.03 24.80 -31.06
C TYR A 229 23.35 24.23 -30.57
N GLU A 230 23.74 23.04 -31.06
CA GLU A 230 25.02 22.41 -30.70
C GLU A 230 26.20 23.31 -31.02
N GLN A 231 26.24 23.89 -32.22
CA GLN A 231 27.32 24.79 -32.63
C GLN A 231 27.44 26.04 -31.73
N ILE A 232 26.33 26.62 -31.29
CA ILE A 232 26.34 27.82 -30.43
C ILE A 232 26.79 27.48 -29.01
N PHE A 233 26.33 26.36 -28.45
CA PHE A 233 26.46 26.06 -27.03
C PHE A 233 27.53 25.03 -26.67
N GLU A 234 28.21 24.44 -27.66
CA GLU A 234 29.48 23.72 -27.50
C GLU A 234 30.69 24.67 -27.43
N GLY A 235 30.55 25.92 -27.87
CA GLY A 235 31.61 26.93 -27.79
C GLY A 235 31.94 27.33 -26.35
N ALA A 236 33.23 27.48 -26.03
CA ALA A 236 33.76 27.73 -24.68
C ALA A 236 33.17 28.96 -23.95
N GLU A 237 32.70 29.97 -24.69
CA GLU A 237 32.07 31.18 -24.15
C GLU A 237 30.67 30.94 -23.57
N LEU A 238 29.88 30.06 -24.21
CA LEU A 238 28.47 29.78 -23.84
C LEU A 238 28.30 28.41 -23.18
N ALA A 239 29.35 27.59 -23.13
CA ALA A 239 29.45 26.34 -22.39
C ALA A 239 29.76 26.57 -20.90
N LYS A 240 29.08 27.53 -20.26
CA LYS A 240 29.22 27.84 -18.84
C LYS A 240 27.88 27.75 -18.12
N LEU A 241 27.93 27.43 -16.82
CA LEU A 241 26.74 27.23 -15.98
C LEU A 241 25.89 28.51 -15.85
N ASP A 242 26.53 29.67 -15.80
CA ASP A 242 25.86 30.99 -15.74
C ASP A 242 25.10 31.34 -17.03
N LYS A 243 25.36 30.65 -18.14
CA LYS A 243 24.67 30.84 -19.43
C LYS A 243 23.54 29.85 -19.66
N THR A 244 23.18 29.03 -18.67
CA THR A 244 22.10 28.03 -18.78
C THR A 244 20.77 28.65 -19.22
N GLU A 245 20.40 29.82 -18.68
CA GLU A 245 19.17 30.54 -19.07
C GLU A 245 19.11 30.89 -20.56
N ARG A 246 20.26 31.16 -21.19
CA ARG A 246 20.32 31.48 -22.63
C ARG A 246 19.92 30.29 -23.51
N ARG A 247 20.13 29.06 -23.05
CA ARG A 247 19.73 27.82 -23.75
C ARG A 247 18.19 27.75 -23.83
N TYR A 248 17.52 28.05 -22.72
CA TYR A 248 16.05 28.07 -22.65
C TYR A 248 15.45 29.22 -23.47
N ALA A 249 16.08 30.41 -23.43
CA ALA A 249 15.66 31.53 -24.27
C ALA A 249 15.81 31.21 -25.77
N TRP A 250 16.86 30.47 -26.15
CA TRP A 250 17.09 30.07 -27.55
C TRP A 250 15.96 29.19 -28.09
N ILE A 251 15.57 28.12 -27.39
CA ILE A 251 14.49 27.23 -27.87
C ILE A 251 13.15 27.96 -27.88
N LYS A 252 12.85 28.79 -26.87
CA LYS A 252 11.63 29.61 -26.83
C LYS A 252 11.56 30.55 -28.04
N ARG A 253 12.68 31.20 -28.41
CA ARG A 253 12.76 32.06 -29.60
C ARG A 253 12.61 31.25 -30.89
N ARG A 254 13.31 30.11 -31.01
CA ARG A 254 13.23 29.24 -32.20
C ARG A 254 11.81 28.75 -32.46
N MET A 255 11.07 28.42 -31.40
CA MET A 255 9.66 28.03 -31.53
C MET A 255 8.78 29.17 -32.05
N ARG A 256 9.03 30.42 -31.65
CA ARG A 256 8.26 31.59 -32.11
C ARG A 256 8.59 32.01 -33.53
N THR A 257 9.87 32.03 -33.89
CA THR A 257 10.32 32.50 -35.22
C THR A 257 9.89 31.57 -36.34
N ASN A 258 9.75 30.26 -36.08
CA ASN A 258 9.42 29.25 -37.08
C ASN A 258 7.95 28.82 -37.05
N GLU A 259 7.02 29.67 -36.57
CA GLU A 259 5.61 29.33 -36.41
C GLU A 259 4.95 28.75 -37.67
N GLU A 260 5.24 29.34 -38.82
CA GLU A 260 4.72 28.90 -40.12
C GLU A 260 5.27 27.53 -40.54
N ILE A 261 6.50 27.17 -40.14
CA ILE A 261 7.10 25.87 -40.42
C ILE A 261 6.45 24.77 -39.55
N TRP A 262 6.07 25.10 -38.31
CA TRP A 262 5.39 24.15 -37.43
C TRP A 262 3.98 23.80 -37.94
N LYS A 263 3.32 24.72 -38.67
CA LYS A 263 1.99 24.52 -39.27
C LYS A 263 1.98 23.55 -40.46
N ILE A 264 3.14 23.27 -41.06
CA ILE A 264 3.28 22.28 -42.14
C ILE A 264 2.93 20.87 -41.63
N PHE A 265 3.30 20.58 -40.38
CA PHE A 265 3.13 19.25 -39.80
C PHE A 265 1.72 19.08 -39.23
N PRO A 266 1.08 17.90 -39.42
CA PRO A 266 -0.18 17.60 -38.75
C PRO A 266 -0.04 17.73 -37.23
N THR A 267 -1.04 18.31 -36.57
CA THR A 267 -1.02 18.52 -35.10
C THR A 267 -0.87 17.22 -34.32
N SER A 268 -1.35 16.11 -34.87
CA SER A 268 -1.21 14.76 -34.32
C SER A 268 0.23 14.25 -34.27
N TRP A 269 1.17 14.86 -35.00
CA TRP A 269 2.57 14.48 -34.99
C TRP A 269 3.32 15.03 -33.78
N LEU A 270 2.78 16.08 -33.15
CA LEU A 270 3.36 16.73 -31.97
C LEU A 270 4.85 17.05 -32.15
N VAL A 271 5.24 17.52 -33.36
CA VAL A 271 6.64 17.82 -33.70
C VAL A 271 7.28 18.84 -32.74
N PRO A 272 6.60 19.95 -32.35
CA PRO A 272 7.16 20.90 -31.38
C PRO A 272 7.45 20.26 -30.01
N TYR A 273 6.63 19.30 -29.60
CA TYR A 273 6.81 18.55 -28.36
C TYR A 273 8.02 17.60 -28.43
N ARG A 274 8.15 16.86 -29.53
CA ARG A 274 9.33 16.00 -29.80
C ARG A 274 10.63 16.80 -29.86
N LEU A 275 10.60 17.98 -30.46
CA LEU A 275 11.75 18.91 -30.49
C LEU A 275 12.16 19.31 -29.07
N CYS A 276 11.21 19.69 -28.21
CA CYS A 276 11.50 20.04 -26.82
C CYS A 276 12.12 18.88 -26.04
N ILE A 277 11.64 17.64 -26.24
CA ILE A 277 12.23 16.45 -25.61
C ILE A 277 13.69 16.25 -26.06
N GLN A 278 13.96 16.32 -27.37
CA GLN A 278 15.33 16.17 -27.91
C GLN A 278 16.24 17.31 -27.43
N PHE A 279 15.75 18.55 -27.42
CA PHE A 279 16.45 19.71 -26.88
C PHE A 279 16.83 19.50 -25.41
N CYS A 280 15.89 19.03 -24.59
CA CYS A 280 16.14 18.76 -23.18
C CYS A 280 17.20 17.67 -22.99
N LYS A 281 17.12 16.57 -23.75
CA LYS A 281 18.13 15.48 -23.70
C LYS A 281 19.53 15.98 -24.09
N LYS A 282 19.65 16.78 -25.14
CA LYS A 282 20.94 17.38 -25.55
C LYS A 282 21.46 18.36 -24.50
N THR A 283 20.59 19.23 -23.98
CA THR A 283 20.93 20.22 -22.96
C THR A 283 21.40 19.56 -21.67
N ARG A 284 20.69 18.53 -21.21
CA ARG A 284 21.08 17.71 -20.05
C ARG A 284 22.50 17.17 -20.23
N LYS A 285 22.79 16.49 -21.36
CA LYS A 285 24.11 15.91 -21.64
C LYS A 285 25.23 16.97 -21.64
N GLN A 286 24.95 18.15 -22.21
CA GLN A 286 25.92 19.25 -22.21
C GLN A 286 26.13 19.83 -20.79
N LEU A 287 25.08 19.97 -19.99
CA LEU A 287 25.18 20.42 -18.60
C LEU A 287 25.88 19.40 -17.70
N GLU A 288 25.60 18.10 -17.87
CA GLU A 288 26.34 17.00 -17.22
C GLU A 288 27.84 17.12 -17.55
N GLY A 289 28.18 17.27 -18.83
CA GLY A 289 29.56 17.47 -19.25
C GLY A 289 30.22 18.72 -18.68
N ILE A 290 29.48 19.82 -18.49
CA ILE A 290 30.01 21.03 -17.84
C ILE A 290 30.26 20.79 -16.35
N LEU A 291 29.29 20.21 -15.64
CA LEU A 291 29.37 19.97 -14.21
C LEU A 291 30.46 18.94 -13.85
N ASP A 292 30.59 17.86 -14.63
CA ASP A 292 31.56 16.80 -14.38
C ASP A 292 33.01 17.24 -14.68
N ASN A 293 33.21 18.15 -15.64
CA ASN A 293 34.54 18.65 -16.01
C ASN A 293 35.01 19.86 -15.18
N MET A 294 34.19 20.36 -14.25
CA MET A 294 34.60 21.45 -13.37
C MET A 294 35.62 20.95 -12.34
N LYS A 295 36.86 21.47 -12.43
CA LYS A 295 37.96 21.10 -11.50
C LYS A 295 37.78 21.65 -10.09
N GLU A 296 37.07 22.76 -9.95
CA GLU A 296 36.77 23.40 -8.66
C GLU A 296 35.30 23.16 -8.30
N LYS A 297 35.00 23.12 -6.99
CA LYS A 297 33.62 23.01 -6.52
C LYS A 297 32.79 24.15 -7.13
N PRO A 298 31.61 23.87 -7.71
CA PRO A 298 30.76 24.90 -8.29
C PRO A 298 30.42 25.96 -7.23
N ASP A 299 30.45 27.24 -7.63
CA ASP A 299 29.87 28.30 -6.81
C ASP A 299 28.38 28.00 -6.55
N VAL A 300 28.00 27.93 -5.28
CA VAL A 300 26.65 27.51 -4.87
C VAL A 300 25.59 28.45 -5.42
N ALA A 301 25.85 29.76 -5.44
CA ALA A 301 24.88 30.73 -5.96
C ALA A 301 24.63 30.53 -7.46
N THR A 302 25.70 30.35 -8.25
CA THR A 302 25.59 30.08 -9.69
C THR A 302 24.89 28.74 -9.97
N LEU A 303 25.20 27.69 -9.19
CA LEU A 303 24.57 26.38 -9.30
C LEU A 303 23.06 26.44 -9.01
N LEU A 304 22.67 27.09 -7.90
CA LEU A 304 21.28 27.24 -7.51
C LEU A 304 20.49 28.09 -8.50
N MET A 305 21.08 29.18 -9.02
CA MET A 305 20.43 29.99 -10.05
C MET A 305 20.20 29.18 -11.34
N ALA A 306 21.21 28.43 -11.79
CA ALA A 306 21.06 27.59 -12.98
C ALA A 306 20.00 26.51 -12.80
N LEU A 307 19.96 25.86 -11.63
CA LEU A 307 18.92 24.87 -11.29
C LEU A 307 17.53 25.52 -11.25
N GLN A 308 17.37 26.65 -10.56
CA GLN A 308 16.09 27.36 -10.49
C GLN A 308 15.55 27.72 -11.88
N ARG A 309 16.40 28.27 -12.75
CA ARG A 309 16.01 28.55 -14.15
C ARG A 309 15.64 27.32 -14.96
N THR A 310 16.26 26.18 -14.63
CA THR A 310 15.96 24.89 -15.25
C THR A 310 14.59 24.38 -14.82
N LEU A 311 14.27 24.46 -13.53
CA LEU A 311 12.97 24.07 -13.00
C LEU A 311 11.84 24.95 -13.56
N GLU A 312 12.03 26.28 -13.58
CA GLU A 312 11.09 27.22 -14.20
C GLU A 312 10.82 26.86 -15.67
N PHE A 313 11.86 26.46 -16.41
CA PHE A 313 11.71 26.03 -17.80
C PHE A 313 10.99 24.69 -17.95
N GLU A 314 11.29 23.70 -17.10
CA GLU A 314 10.61 22.40 -17.10
C GLU A 314 9.12 22.54 -16.78
N ASP A 315 8.78 23.38 -15.78
CA ASP A 315 7.41 23.70 -15.41
C ASP A 315 6.68 24.38 -16.58
N GLU A 316 7.30 25.35 -17.26
CA GLU A 316 6.71 25.98 -18.44
C GLU A 316 6.46 24.98 -19.58
N LEU A 317 7.35 24.00 -19.80
CA LEU A 317 7.14 22.94 -20.79
C LEU A 317 6.03 21.99 -20.36
N ALA A 318 5.98 21.63 -19.09
CA ALA A 318 4.94 20.78 -18.52
C ALA A 318 3.56 21.46 -18.60
N GLU A 319 3.45 22.76 -18.32
CA GLU A 319 2.21 23.53 -18.49
C GLU A 319 1.81 23.67 -19.97
N LYS A 320 2.79 23.86 -20.86
CA LYS A 320 2.53 24.03 -22.30
C LYS A 320 2.05 22.75 -22.99
N PHE A 321 2.56 21.59 -22.58
CA PHE A 321 2.31 20.32 -23.25
C PHE A 321 1.54 19.29 -22.41
N GLY A 322 1.49 19.47 -21.10
CA GLY A 322 0.64 18.70 -20.20
C GLY A 322 -0.73 19.34 -20.14
N GLY A 323 -1.76 18.63 -20.60
CA GLY A 323 -3.15 19.02 -20.32
C GLY A 323 -3.32 19.21 -18.81
N GLY A 324 -3.64 20.44 -18.40
CA GLY A 324 -3.50 20.94 -17.03
C GLY A 324 -3.83 19.91 -15.96
N THR A 325 -2.81 19.46 -15.23
CA THR A 325 -3.00 18.64 -14.03
C THR A 325 -2.33 19.35 -12.85
N GLN A 326 -3.13 19.54 -11.80
CA GLN A 326 -2.89 20.33 -10.61
C GLN A 326 -1.62 19.90 -9.85
N SER A 327 -0.55 20.68 -9.93
CA SER A 327 0.61 20.57 -9.01
C SER A 327 0.66 21.74 -8.00
N ARG A 328 -0.33 22.64 -8.04
CA ARG A 328 -0.28 23.94 -7.35
C ARG A 328 -0.85 23.97 -5.92
N GLU A 329 -1.37 22.86 -5.39
CA GLU A 329 -2.05 22.86 -4.09
C GLU A 329 -1.17 22.46 -2.88
N ILE A 330 0.06 21.98 -3.07
CA ILE A 330 0.91 21.51 -1.95
C ILE A 330 1.55 22.68 -1.16
N GLY A 331 1.53 23.91 -1.70
CA GLY A 331 2.16 25.07 -1.08
C GLY A 331 1.46 25.62 0.18
N ASN A 332 0.18 25.30 0.39
CA ASN A 332 -0.64 25.91 1.43
C ASN A 332 -0.73 25.08 2.73
N GLU A 333 -0.33 23.80 2.73
CA GLU A 333 -0.43 22.93 3.92
C GLU A 333 0.67 23.20 4.97
N ILE A 334 1.72 23.96 4.63
CA ILE A 334 2.85 24.23 5.54
C ILE A 334 2.50 25.32 6.58
N GLU A 335 1.45 26.12 6.36
CA GLU A 335 1.03 27.17 7.31
C GLU A 335 0.14 26.67 8.45
N GLU A 336 -0.46 25.47 8.34
CA GLU A 336 -1.45 25.00 9.32
C GLU A 336 -0.87 24.31 10.57
N ILE A 337 0.42 23.93 10.56
CA ILE A 337 1.04 23.20 11.69
C ILE A 337 1.19 24.11 12.93
N GLY A 338 1.05 25.44 12.78
CA GLY A 338 1.08 26.40 13.89
C GLY A 338 -0.27 26.77 14.49
N ARG A 339 -1.40 26.33 13.91
CA ARG A 339 -2.75 26.77 14.32
C ARG A 339 -3.79 25.65 14.23
N GLN A 340 -3.57 24.49 14.83
CA GLN A 340 -4.68 23.56 15.09
C GLN A 340 -4.57 22.93 16.48
N ASN A 341 -5.20 23.61 17.44
CA ASN A 341 -5.72 23.01 18.66
C ASN A 341 -7.24 23.28 18.68
N ASN A 342 -8.05 22.36 18.14
CA ASN A 342 -9.28 21.86 18.78
C ASN A 342 -10.08 20.92 17.87
N SER A 343 -10.34 19.72 18.41
CA SER A 343 -11.44 18.79 18.13
C SER A 343 -11.92 18.63 16.68
N GLN A 344 -11.40 17.62 15.97
CA GLN A 344 -12.15 16.92 14.91
C GLN A 344 -12.26 15.43 15.26
N SER A 345 -13.50 14.95 15.28
CA SER A 345 -13.88 13.62 15.78
C SER A 345 -13.41 12.50 14.85
N ALA A 346 -13.00 11.38 15.44
CA ALA A 346 -12.48 10.18 14.78
C ALA A 346 -13.39 9.57 13.68
N SER A 347 -14.66 10.00 13.62
CA SER A 347 -15.64 9.54 12.63
C SER A 347 -15.41 10.12 11.22
N ASP A 348 -14.88 11.34 11.10
CA ASP A 348 -14.70 12.01 9.80
C ASP A 348 -13.45 11.53 9.07
N ILE A 349 -12.46 11.06 9.83
CA ILE A 349 -11.23 10.46 9.31
C ILE A 349 -11.58 9.14 8.59
N ARG A 350 -12.40 8.28 9.21
CA ARG A 350 -12.73 6.95 8.67
C ARG A 350 -13.45 7.01 7.31
N LYS A 351 -14.35 7.98 7.13
CA LYS A 351 -15.10 8.17 5.88
C LYS A 351 -14.23 8.70 4.72
N LYS A 352 -13.12 9.38 5.04
CA LYS A 352 -12.14 9.87 4.05
C LYS A 352 -11.15 8.77 3.62
N TYR A 353 -10.85 7.82 4.52
CA TYR A 353 -9.99 6.66 4.23
C TYR A 353 -10.67 5.61 3.35
N GLU A 354 -11.97 5.34 3.55
CA GLU A 354 -12.72 4.37 2.73
C GLU A 354 -12.84 4.80 1.25
N LYS A 355 -12.89 6.12 0.98
CA LYS A 355 -12.97 6.65 -0.39
C LYS A 355 -11.62 6.63 -1.13
N LYS A 356 -10.48 6.58 -0.41
CA LYS A 356 -9.12 6.47 -0.99
C LYS A 356 -8.68 5.03 -1.22
N LEU A 357 -9.16 4.08 -0.42
CA LEU A 357 -8.87 2.64 -0.59
C LEU A 357 -9.51 2.04 -1.84
N ALA A 358 -10.63 2.58 -2.33
CA ALA A 358 -11.28 2.13 -3.56
C ALA A 358 -10.58 2.57 -4.85
N ALA A 359 -9.66 3.55 -4.79
CA ALA A 359 -8.98 4.11 -5.96
C ALA A 359 -7.57 3.53 -6.20
N HIS A 360 -7.01 2.76 -5.26
CA HIS A 360 -5.62 2.28 -5.30
C HIS A 360 -5.45 0.78 -5.58
N GLN A 361 -6.52 0.03 -5.85
CA GLN A 361 -6.41 -1.36 -6.32
C GLN A 361 -6.41 -1.42 -7.85
N GLY A 362 -5.27 -1.12 -8.45
CA GLY A 362 -5.09 -1.31 -9.89
C GLY A 362 -3.88 -0.61 -10.46
N SER A 363 -2.68 -1.09 -10.14
CA SER A 363 -1.53 -1.18 -11.06
C SER A 363 -0.24 -1.35 -10.25
N GLU A 364 0.06 -2.60 -9.88
CA GLU A 364 1.42 -3.02 -9.53
C GLU A 364 1.92 -3.99 -10.60
N ASN A 365 3.22 -3.92 -10.87
CA ASN A 365 4.08 -4.73 -11.76
C ASN A 365 4.29 -4.20 -13.19
N GLU A 366 5.44 -3.59 -13.44
CA GLU A 366 6.61 -4.27 -14.06
C GLU A 366 7.79 -3.29 -14.20
N GLU A 367 8.89 -3.52 -13.48
CA GLU A 367 10.22 -3.03 -13.85
C GLU A 367 10.88 -4.06 -14.77
N LYS A 368 11.25 -3.65 -16.00
CA LYS A 368 12.44 -4.10 -16.72
C LYS A 368 12.72 -3.27 -17.98
N ASP A 369 13.85 -2.59 -17.90
CA ASP A 369 14.91 -2.39 -18.91
C ASP A 369 14.57 -1.82 -20.32
N GLY A 370 15.40 -0.84 -20.71
CA GLY A 370 15.82 -0.60 -22.08
C GLY A 370 14.80 -0.12 -23.11
N ASN A 371 14.83 1.19 -23.37
CA ASN A 371 14.52 1.76 -24.69
C ASN A 371 13.04 1.74 -25.14
N LYS A 372 12.15 2.34 -24.34
CA LYS A 372 10.73 2.58 -24.71
C LYS A 372 10.25 4.04 -24.56
N ASP A 373 11.15 5.01 -24.45
CA ASP A 373 10.77 6.43 -24.22
C ASP A 373 10.32 7.20 -25.47
N LEU A 374 10.07 6.51 -26.59
CA LEU A 374 9.67 7.16 -27.84
C LEU A 374 8.31 6.71 -28.39
N SER A 375 7.67 5.68 -27.84
CA SER A 375 6.50 5.05 -28.48
C SER A 375 5.29 4.87 -27.55
N ALA A 376 4.68 5.97 -27.10
CA ALA A 376 3.26 6.00 -26.71
C ALA A 376 2.71 7.44 -26.74
N PRO A 377 1.71 7.77 -27.61
CA PRO A 377 1.09 9.09 -27.66
C PRO A 377 0.07 9.37 -26.54
N GLY A 378 -0.15 8.42 -25.61
CA GLY A 378 -1.28 8.45 -24.66
C GLY A 378 -0.93 8.71 -23.20
N ALA A 379 0.32 8.52 -22.78
CA ALA A 379 0.81 8.89 -21.46
C ALA A 379 1.82 10.02 -21.67
N GLY A 380 1.41 11.26 -21.40
CA GLY A 380 2.26 12.43 -21.64
C GLY A 380 3.65 12.24 -21.02
N PHE A 381 4.69 12.44 -21.84
CA PHE A 381 6.07 12.54 -21.38
C PHE A 381 6.19 13.58 -20.26
N ASN A 382 6.85 13.20 -19.16
CA ASN A 382 7.07 14.09 -18.03
C ASN A 382 8.31 14.96 -18.27
N PHE A 383 8.12 16.27 -18.36
CA PHE A 383 9.23 17.22 -18.47
C PHE A 383 9.91 17.52 -17.12
N HIS A 384 9.26 17.25 -15.99
CA HIS A 384 9.90 17.46 -14.69
C HIS A 384 11.05 16.46 -14.51
N GLY A 385 12.24 16.95 -14.16
CA GLY A 385 13.40 16.09 -13.91
C GLY A 385 14.23 15.75 -15.15
N ILE A 386 13.81 16.12 -16.36
CA ILE A 386 14.53 15.73 -17.59
C ILE A 386 15.93 16.34 -17.67
N ILE A 387 16.08 17.61 -17.29
CA ILE A 387 17.35 18.33 -17.20
C ILE A 387 17.76 18.46 -15.73
N SER A 388 16.87 18.89 -14.84
CA SER A 388 17.17 19.22 -13.44
C SER A 388 17.84 18.08 -12.66
N SER A 389 17.59 16.82 -13.02
CA SER A 389 18.25 15.65 -12.42
C SER A 389 19.77 15.62 -12.60
N CYS A 390 20.36 16.31 -13.59
CA CYS A 390 21.82 16.36 -13.73
C CYS A 390 22.52 17.19 -12.66
N PHE A 391 21.79 18.07 -11.97
CA PHE A 391 22.33 18.90 -10.90
C PHE A 391 22.47 18.13 -9.59
N GLU A 392 21.67 17.06 -9.40
CA GLU A 392 21.53 16.32 -8.14
C GLU A 392 22.88 15.82 -7.54
N PRO A 393 23.81 15.23 -8.30
CA PRO A 393 25.10 14.78 -7.76
C PRO A 393 25.97 15.93 -7.23
N HIS A 394 25.76 17.13 -7.76
CA HIS A 394 26.58 18.32 -7.51
C HIS A 394 26.00 19.22 -6.40
N LEU A 395 24.77 18.95 -5.94
CA LEU A 395 24.11 19.68 -4.84
C LEU A 395 24.68 19.36 -3.44
N ILE A 396 25.67 18.47 -3.33
CA ILE A 396 26.37 18.21 -2.06
C ILE A 396 27.01 19.49 -1.50
N VAL A 397 27.55 20.36 -2.36
CA VAL A 397 28.18 21.64 -1.94
C VAL A 397 27.13 22.59 -1.33
N TYR A 398 25.89 22.54 -1.83
CA TYR A 398 24.77 23.27 -1.23
C TYR A 398 24.44 22.75 0.18
N ILE A 399 24.42 21.43 0.36
CA ILE A 399 24.16 20.81 1.67
C ILE A 399 25.27 21.16 2.67
N GLU A 400 26.54 21.13 2.25
CA GLU A 400 27.69 21.54 3.09
C GLU A 400 27.55 23.00 3.55
N LEU A 401 27.13 23.90 2.66
CA LEU A 401 26.89 25.30 2.99
C LEU A 401 25.73 25.46 3.97
N GLU A 402 24.60 24.80 3.73
CA GLU A 402 23.44 24.82 4.63
C GLU A 402 23.80 24.25 6.01
N GLU A 403 24.56 23.16 6.08
CA GLU A 403 25.05 22.59 7.35
C GLU A 403 25.88 23.61 8.13
N LYS A 404 26.86 24.24 7.46
CA LYS A 404 27.68 25.27 8.08
C LYS A 404 26.83 26.45 8.58
N THR A 405 25.95 26.97 7.75
CA THR A 405 25.07 28.10 8.12
C THR A 405 24.12 27.74 9.26
N LEU A 406 23.54 26.53 9.27
CA LEU A 406 22.65 26.09 10.36
C LEU A 406 23.42 25.92 11.68
N MET A 407 24.64 25.39 11.64
CA MET A 407 25.49 25.25 12.82
C MET A 407 25.96 26.60 13.36
N GLU A 408 26.35 27.55 12.51
CA GLU A 408 26.70 28.92 12.92
C GLU A 408 25.50 29.64 13.55
N ASN A 409 24.32 29.53 12.96
CA ASN A 409 23.09 30.07 13.54
C ASN A 409 22.75 29.41 14.88
N LEU A 410 22.92 28.09 14.99
CA LEU A 410 22.74 27.38 16.27
C LEU A 410 23.67 27.93 17.36
N GLU A 411 24.95 28.13 17.05
CA GLU A 411 25.92 28.67 18.01
C GLU A 411 25.55 30.09 18.44
N LYS A 412 25.18 30.94 17.49
CA LYS A 412 24.70 32.30 17.75
C LYS A 412 23.46 32.31 18.65
N LEU A 413 22.46 31.49 18.33
CA LEU A 413 21.23 31.39 19.13
C LEU A 413 21.50 30.94 20.56
N VAL A 414 22.41 29.99 20.77
CA VAL A 414 22.77 29.51 22.11
C VAL A 414 23.59 30.55 22.88
N GLN A 415 24.39 31.36 22.20
CA GLN A 415 25.19 32.44 22.80
C GLN A 415 24.33 33.65 23.19
N GLU A 416 23.35 34.01 22.37
CA GLU A 416 22.42 35.12 22.61
C GLU A 416 21.29 34.76 23.60
N GLU A 417 21.10 33.48 23.89
CA GLU A 417 20.08 33.01 24.83
C GLU A 417 20.33 33.53 26.26
N THR A 418 19.30 34.15 26.83
CA THR A 418 19.32 34.72 28.19
C THR A 418 19.11 33.65 29.28
N TRP A 419 18.58 32.48 28.89
CA TRP A 419 18.19 31.37 29.78
C TRP A 419 17.11 31.77 30.78
N ASP A 420 16.29 32.74 30.40
CA ASP A 420 15.13 33.17 31.15
C ASP A 420 13.96 33.33 30.18
N VAL A 421 12.74 33.09 30.67
CA VAL A 421 11.54 33.21 29.85
C VAL A 421 10.70 34.36 30.40
N GLU A 422 10.36 35.31 29.54
CA GLU A 422 9.47 36.41 29.91
C GLU A 422 8.12 35.88 30.43
N GLU A 423 7.66 36.45 31.56
CA GLU A 423 6.41 36.08 32.20
C GLU A 423 5.23 36.33 31.23
N GLY A 424 4.68 35.26 30.66
CA GLY A 424 3.59 35.30 29.67
C GLY A 424 3.79 34.45 28.40
N SER A 425 4.97 33.86 28.20
CA SER A 425 5.20 32.91 27.09
C SER A 425 4.36 31.64 27.27
N GLN A 426 3.58 31.27 26.24
CA GLN A 426 2.52 30.24 26.36
C GLN A 426 3.00 28.82 26.69
N ASN A 427 4.30 28.53 26.78
CA ASN A 427 4.80 27.18 27.15
C ASN A 427 6.09 27.17 28.01
N ASN A 428 6.56 28.31 28.52
CA ASN A 428 7.84 28.37 29.28
C ASN A 428 9.02 27.72 28.52
N VAL A 429 9.06 27.89 27.20
CA VAL A 429 10.06 27.32 26.27
C VAL A 429 11.08 28.39 25.89
N LEU A 430 12.35 28.00 25.79
CA LEU A 430 13.47 28.85 25.39
C LEU A 430 13.30 29.36 23.96
N SER A 431 13.59 30.65 23.76
CA SER A 431 13.43 31.32 22.47
C SER A 431 14.31 30.71 21.37
N SER A 432 15.52 30.26 21.71
CA SER A 432 16.46 29.59 20.78
C SER A 432 15.87 28.33 20.16
N SER A 433 15.07 27.55 20.89
CA SER A 433 14.45 26.34 20.35
C SER A 433 13.42 26.65 19.27
N MET A 434 12.57 27.67 19.49
CA MET A 434 11.57 28.10 18.52
C MET A 434 12.24 28.69 17.28
N GLN A 435 13.24 29.57 17.48
CA GLN A 435 13.97 30.19 16.38
C GLN A 435 14.74 29.16 15.54
N LEU A 436 15.35 28.15 16.18
CA LEU A 436 16.05 27.08 15.48
C LEU A 436 15.11 26.32 14.53
N PHE A 437 13.91 25.93 15.00
CA PHE A 437 12.93 25.28 14.14
C PHE A 437 12.39 26.19 13.03
N LEU A 438 12.26 27.50 13.25
CA LEU A 438 11.90 28.45 12.19
C LEU A 438 12.97 28.51 11.09
N ILE A 439 14.25 28.53 11.47
CA ILE A 439 15.37 28.53 10.50
C ILE A 439 15.40 27.20 9.72
N ILE A 440 15.23 26.07 10.41
CA ILE A 440 15.13 24.74 9.78
C ILE A 440 13.96 24.69 8.78
N LYS A 441 12.76 25.15 9.18
CA LYS A 441 11.59 25.22 8.28
C LYS A 441 11.84 26.09 7.05
N ARG A 442 12.55 27.21 7.20
CA ARG A 442 12.94 28.08 6.07
C ARG A 442 13.92 27.39 5.13
N SER A 443 14.90 26.66 5.66
CA SER A 443 15.86 25.85 4.87
C SER A 443 15.14 24.71 4.13
N LEU A 444 14.21 24.00 4.81
CA LEU A 444 13.36 22.97 4.20
C LEU A 444 12.53 23.52 3.03
N LYS A 445 11.86 24.67 3.22
CA LYS A 445 11.06 25.32 2.16
C LYS A 445 11.92 25.71 0.95
N ARG A 446 13.13 26.21 1.19
CA ARG A 446 14.08 26.55 0.10
C ARG A 446 14.54 25.30 -0.67
N CYS A 447 14.91 24.23 0.04
CA CYS A 447 15.39 23.00 -0.60
C CYS A 447 14.29 22.24 -1.33
N SER A 448 13.09 22.14 -0.74
CA SER A 448 11.96 21.43 -1.37
C SER A 448 11.44 22.10 -2.65
N ALA A 449 11.67 23.41 -2.80
CA ALA A 449 11.42 24.13 -4.05
C ALA A 449 12.45 23.81 -5.15
N LEU A 450 13.63 23.30 -4.78
CA LEU A 450 14.71 22.96 -5.72
C LEU A 450 14.68 21.47 -6.11
N THR A 451 14.47 20.59 -5.13
CA THR A 451 14.48 19.14 -5.36
C THR A 451 13.75 18.41 -4.24
N LYS A 452 13.12 17.30 -4.59
CA LYS A 452 12.42 16.38 -3.68
C LYS A 452 13.14 15.03 -3.54
N SER A 453 14.34 14.93 -4.12
CA SER A 453 15.09 13.68 -4.22
C SER A 453 16.17 13.56 -3.14
N GLN A 454 17.31 12.94 -3.47
CA GLN A 454 18.42 12.63 -2.56
C GLN A 454 18.94 13.85 -1.78
N THR A 455 18.98 15.03 -2.37
CA THR A 455 19.48 16.27 -1.73
C THR A 455 18.61 16.68 -0.56
N LEU A 456 17.28 16.59 -0.69
CA LEU A 456 16.36 16.88 0.40
C LEU A 456 16.54 15.87 1.54
N TYR A 457 16.77 14.60 1.22
CA TYR A 457 17.10 13.57 2.21
C TYR A 457 18.40 13.88 2.96
N ASN A 458 19.44 14.29 2.23
CA ASN A 458 20.73 14.65 2.82
C ASN A 458 20.60 15.90 3.72
N LEU A 459 19.81 16.90 3.31
CA LEU A 459 19.51 18.07 4.15
C LEU A 459 18.72 17.68 5.41
N PHE A 460 17.79 16.72 5.30
CA PHE A 460 17.12 16.17 6.48
C PHE A 460 18.11 15.54 7.47
N LYS A 461 19.13 14.81 6.98
CA LYS A 461 20.23 14.31 7.85
C LYS A 461 21.01 15.44 8.52
N VAL A 462 21.18 16.59 7.87
CA VAL A 462 21.77 17.78 8.49
C VAL A 462 20.87 18.32 9.61
N PHE A 463 19.56 18.40 9.41
CA PHE A 463 18.63 18.81 10.47
C PHE A 463 18.75 17.90 11.71
N GLN A 464 18.86 16.59 11.50
CA GLN A 464 19.11 15.65 12.61
C GLN A 464 20.40 15.98 13.37
N ARG A 465 21.50 16.25 12.66
CA ARG A 465 22.79 16.61 13.28
C ARG A 465 22.70 17.90 14.09
N VAL A 466 22.08 18.94 13.51
CA VAL A 466 21.88 20.25 14.16
C VAL A 466 21.04 20.12 15.43
N LEU A 467 19.92 19.38 15.37
CA LEU A 467 19.07 19.14 16.54
C LEU A 467 19.79 18.32 17.62
N LYS A 468 20.57 17.29 17.25
CA LYS A 468 21.42 16.54 18.18
C LYS A 468 22.50 17.42 18.83
N ALA A 469 23.07 18.37 18.08
CA ALA A 469 24.02 19.33 18.61
C ALA A 469 23.33 20.28 19.61
N TYR A 470 22.12 20.76 19.31
CA TYR A 470 21.33 21.57 20.24
C TYR A 470 21.01 20.82 21.54
N ALA A 471 20.56 19.56 21.45
CA ALA A 471 20.34 18.71 22.63
C ALA A 471 21.61 18.57 23.49
N THR A 472 22.78 18.45 22.85
CA THR A 472 24.08 18.37 23.54
C THR A 472 24.43 19.70 24.23
N LYS A 473 24.10 20.85 23.63
CA LYS A 473 24.28 22.17 24.26
C LYS A 473 23.35 22.35 25.47
N LEU A 474 22.09 21.94 25.37
CA LEU A 474 21.15 21.93 26.49
C LEU A 474 21.65 21.04 27.65
N PHE A 475 22.10 19.83 27.32
CA PHE A 475 22.69 18.91 28.30
C PHE A 475 23.92 19.53 28.99
N GLY A 476 24.81 20.16 28.22
CA GLY A 476 26.03 20.76 28.73
C GLY A 476 25.81 21.95 29.66
N ARG A 477 24.62 22.56 29.63
CA ARG A 477 24.23 23.68 30.50
C ARG A 477 23.71 23.27 31.87
N LEU A 478 23.39 21.98 32.08
CA LEU A 478 22.95 21.50 33.37
C LEU A 478 24.07 21.64 34.42
N PRO A 479 23.74 22.03 35.67
CA PRO A 479 24.70 22.06 36.76
C PRO A 479 25.37 20.70 36.92
N LYS A 480 26.71 20.70 36.99
CA LYS A 480 27.51 19.49 37.17
C LYS A 480 27.83 19.33 38.65
N GLY A 481 27.67 18.13 39.20
CA GLY A 481 28.20 17.80 40.52
C GLY A 481 29.71 17.88 40.54
N GLY A 482 30.31 18.10 41.72
CA GLY A 482 31.75 18.01 41.88
C GLY A 482 32.22 16.60 41.51
N THR A 483 32.99 16.46 40.42
CA THR A 483 33.58 15.18 40.01
C THR A 483 35.09 15.26 40.15
N GLY A 484 35.69 14.33 40.90
CA GLY A 484 37.14 14.19 41.02
C GLY A 484 37.60 13.64 42.37
N ILE A 485 38.88 13.28 42.46
CA ILE A 485 39.51 12.68 43.66
C ILE A 485 39.29 13.57 44.90
N VAL A 486 39.29 14.90 44.72
CA VAL A 486 39.05 15.86 45.81
C VAL A 486 37.60 15.83 46.28
N ALA A 487 36.62 15.71 45.38
CA ALA A 487 35.20 15.61 45.73
C ALA A 487 34.89 14.28 46.45
N ALA A 488 35.52 13.18 46.02
CA ALA A 488 35.44 11.88 46.70
C ALA A 488 36.09 11.92 48.10
N ALA A 489 37.23 12.60 48.25
CA ALA A 489 37.93 12.72 49.53
C ALA A 489 37.22 13.63 50.55
N THR A 490 36.49 14.65 50.10
CA THR A 490 35.73 15.57 50.97
C THR A 490 34.27 15.16 51.20
N GLY A 491 33.82 14.06 50.59
CA GLY A 491 32.41 13.63 50.64
C GLY A 491 31.46 14.55 49.86
N MET A 492 31.98 15.36 48.95
CA MET A 492 31.23 16.24 48.05
C MET A 492 30.93 15.60 46.69
N ASP A 493 31.33 14.34 46.50
CA ASP A 493 31.08 13.57 45.28
C ASP A 493 29.57 13.41 45.07
N GLY A 494 29.07 13.87 43.93
CA GLY A 494 27.64 13.85 43.61
C GLY A 494 26.80 14.99 44.20
N GLN A 495 27.36 15.90 45.02
CA GLN A 495 26.62 17.07 45.50
C GLN A 495 26.43 18.10 44.38
N ILE A 496 25.18 18.36 44.00
CA ILE A 496 24.81 19.38 43.02
C ILE A 496 24.19 20.54 43.79
N LYS A 497 24.89 21.68 43.84
CA LYS A 497 24.32 22.90 44.41
C LYS A 497 23.50 23.61 43.34
N THR A 498 22.19 23.65 43.50
CA THR A 498 21.28 24.41 42.64
C THR A 498 20.83 25.68 43.35
N SER A 499 21.01 26.83 42.69
CA SER A 499 20.35 28.08 43.09
C SER A 499 18.91 28.11 42.59
N ASP A 500 18.09 29.02 43.11
CA ASP A 500 16.70 29.19 42.65
C ASP A 500 16.63 29.57 41.16
N ARG A 501 17.66 30.27 40.67
CA ARG A 501 17.82 30.55 39.23
C ARG A 501 18.10 29.29 38.43
N ASP A 502 18.99 28.42 38.92
CA ASP A 502 19.30 27.15 38.25
C ASP A 502 18.08 26.24 38.18
N GLU A 503 17.25 26.20 39.23
CA GLU A 503 16.00 25.44 39.23
C GLU A 503 15.06 25.88 38.10
N ARG A 504 14.88 27.20 37.92
CA ARG A 504 14.09 27.76 36.81
C ARG A 504 14.68 27.41 35.45
N VAL A 505 16.00 27.58 35.27
CA VAL A 505 16.69 27.24 34.01
C VAL A 505 16.50 25.78 33.65
N ILE A 506 16.62 24.87 34.63
CA ILE A 506 16.44 23.44 34.38
C ILE A 506 15.00 23.14 33.95
N CYS A 507 13.98 23.79 34.54
CA CYS A 507 12.59 23.68 34.08
C CYS A 507 12.42 24.16 32.63
N TYR A 508 13.01 25.31 32.27
CA TYR A 508 12.96 25.82 30.89
C TYR A 508 13.65 24.86 29.91
N ILE A 509 14.75 24.21 30.32
CA ILE A 509 15.42 23.18 29.52
C ILE A 509 14.51 21.95 29.33
N VAL A 510 13.81 21.49 30.36
CA VAL A 510 12.85 20.38 30.26
C VAL A 510 11.75 20.70 29.25
N ASN A 511 11.09 21.85 29.38
CA ASN A 511 10.01 22.26 28.48
C ASN A 511 10.50 22.44 27.05
N SER A 512 11.69 23.01 26.87
CA SER A 512 12.30 23.18 25.54
C SER A 512 12.69 21.87 24.91
N ALA A 513 13.21 20.92 25.68
CA ALA A 513 13.52 19.59 25.18
C ALA A 513 12.25 18.81 24.82
N GLU A 514 11.16 18.95 25.57
CA GLU A 514 9.84 18.40 25.21
C GLU A 514 9.33 19.01 23.91
N TYR A 515 9.39 20.34 23.79
CA TYR A 515 9.02 21.04 22.56
C TYR A 515 9.84 20.52 21.37
N CYS A 516 11.16 20.42 21.49
CA CYS A 516 12.02 19.89 20.44
C CYS A 516 11.71 18.41 20.12
N HIS A 517 11.43 17.57 21.12
CA HIS A 517 11.02 16.19 20.93
C HIS A 517 9.75 16.10 20.08
N LYS A 518 8.71 16.86 20.44
CA LYS A 518 7.44 16.87 19.70
C LYS A 518 7.62 17.43 18.29
N THR A 519 8.19 18.62 18.16
CA THR A 519 8.33 19.32 16.87
C THR A 519 9.31 18.62 15.92
N SER A 520 10.29 17.86 16.43
CA SER A 520 11.13 17.02 15.57
C SER A 520 10.35 15.87 14.91
N GLY A 521 9.38 15.28 15.61
CA GLY A 521 8.46 14.29 15.03
C GLY A 521 7.56 14.90 13.95
N GLU A 522 6.94 16.05 14.25
CA GLU A 522 6.12 16.80 13.28
C GLU A 522 6.93 17.20 12.03
N LEU A 523 8.20 17.55 12.20
CA LEU A 523 9.11 17.86 11.10
C LEU A 523 9.38 16.63 10.22
N ALA A 524 9.59 15.44 10.81
CA ALA A 524 9.78 14.21 10.03
C ALA A 524 8.53 13.87 9.21
N GLU A 525 7.34 13.97 9.80
CA GLU A 525 6.08 13.77 9.07
C GLU A 525 5.93 14.74 7.91
N SER A 526 6.26 16.03 8.12
CA SER A 526 6.21 17.05 7.07
C SER A 526 7.19 16.75 5.94
N VAL A 527 8.41 16.31 6.25
CA VAL A 527 9.42 15.95 5.24
C VAL A 527 9.01 14.70 4.47
N SER A 528 8.49 13.68 5.16
CA SER A 528 8.02 12.43 4.54
C SER A 528 6.88 12.67 3.53
N LYS A 529 6.01 13.66 3.76
CA LYS A 529 4.96 14.07 2.82
C LYS A 529 5.47 14.80 1.57
N ILE A 530 6.65 15.45 1.66
CA ILE A 530 7.19 16.30 0.59
C ILE A 530 8.18 15.54 -0.30
N ILE A 531 8.95 14.62 0.30
CA ILE A 531 10.03 13.89 -0.37
C ILE A 531 9.51 12.78 -1.29
N ASP A 532 10.32 12.39 -2.29
CA ASP A 532 9.99 11.27 -3.16
C ASP A 532 9.76 9.96 -2.37
N SER A 533 8.81 9.14 -2.82
CA SER A 533 8.39 7.91 -2.15
C SER A 533 9.55 6.95 -1.82
N GLN A 534 10.58 6.91 -2.66
CA GLN A 534 11.80 6.12 -2.46
C GLN A 534 12.57 6.45 -1.16
N PHE A 535 12.42 7.66 -0.62
CA PHE A 535 13.09 8.12 0.59
C PHE A 535 12.15 8.29 1.78
N ALA A 536 10.84 8.31 1.56
CA ALA A 536 9.83 8.60 2.59
C ALA A 536 9.95 7.67 3.80
N ASP A 537 10.18 6.37 3.59
CA ASP A 537 10.35 5.37 4.66
C ASP A 537 11.66 5.53 5.44
N ARG A 538 12.64 6.25 4.88
CA ARG A 538 13.95 6.49 5.52
C ARG A 538 13.97 7.77 6.37
N VAL A 539 12.88 8.54 6.39
CA VAL A 539 12.72 9.78 7.16
C VAL A 539 12.32 9.41 8.58
N ASP A 540 13.31 9.34 9.47
CA ASP A 540 13.12 9.00 10.89
C ASP A 540 13.77 10.07 11.79
N MET A 541 13.11 10.41 12.90
CA MET A 541 13.60 11.34 13.94
C MET A 541 13.74 10.67 15.32
N SER A 542 13.55 9.35 15.42
CA SER A 542 13.57 8.61 16.70
C SER A 542 14.86 8.84 17.49
N GLU A 543 16.03 8.75 16.86
CA GLU A 543 17.30 9.00 17.55
C GLU A 543 17.44 10.45 18.09
N VAL A 544 16.83 11.42 17.42
CA VAL A 544 16.84 12.83 17.85
C VAL A 544 15.90 13.00 19.03
N GLN A 545 14.71 12.41 18.94
CA GLN A 545 13.72 12.36 20.01
C GLN A 545 14.29 11.69 21.26
N ASP A 546 14.94 10.54 21.13
CA ASP A 546 15.60 9.84 22.24
C ASP A 546 16.64 10.72 22.94
N LYS A 547 17.42 11.52 22.19
CA LYS A 547 18.37 12.46 22.80
C LYS A 547 17.66 13.55 23.60
N PHE A 548 16.56 14.10 23.11
CA PHE A 548 15.79 15.08 23.88
C PHE A 548 15.12 14.46 25.11
N SER A 549 14.60 13.23 25.00
CA SER A 549 14.09 12.45 26.14
C SER A 549 15.17 12.18 27.20
N ALA A 550 16.40 11.92 26.77
CA ALA A 550 17.55 11.78 27.67
C ALA A 550 17.89 13.12 28.36
N VAL A 551 17.81 14.25 27.65
CA VAL A 551 17.97 15.59 28.25
C VAL A 551 16.89 15.83 29.30
N ILE A 552 15.62 15.57 28.99
CA ILE A 552 14.49 15.72 29.94
C ILE A 552 14.76 14.90 31.21
N THR A 553 15.05 13.61 31.04
CA THR A 553 15.28 12.70 32.17
C THR A 553 16.45 13.16 33.03
N LYS A 554 17.58 13.54 32.40
CA LYS A 554 18.75 14.03 33.13
C LYS A 554 18.45 15.34 33.86
N SER A 555 17.76 16.27 33.23
CA SER A 555 17.36 17.54 33.83
C SER A 555 16.51 17.36 35.09
N LEU A 556 15.47 16.52 35.02
CA LEU A 556 14.60 16.22 36.17
C LEU A 556 15.38 15.53 37.29
N VAL A 557 16.28 14.60 36.96
CA VAL A 557 17.16 13.96 37.94
C VAL A 557 18.11 14.98 38.58
N THR A 558 18.65 15.94 37.82
CA THR A 558 19.50 17.02 38.35
C THR A 558 18.73 17.92 39.32
N LEU A 559 17.44 18.22 39.07
CA LEU A 559 16.59 18.94 40.03
C LEU A 559 16.44 18.17 41.35
N VAL A 560 16.21 16.85 41.28
CA VAL A 560 16.13 16.00 42.47
C VAL A 560 17.44 16.02 43.26
N HIS A 561 18.58 15.85 42.60
CA HIS A 561 19.90 15.93 43.25
C HIS A 561 20.20 17.32 43.85
N GLY A 562 19.71 18.38 43.21
CA GLY A 562 19.78 19.75 43.72
C GLY A 562 19.07 19.90 45.06
N LEU A 563 17.82 19.43 45.13
CA LEU A 563 17.06 19.41 46.38
C LEU A 563 17.69 18.48 47.41
N GLU A 564 18.10 17.27 47.02
CA GLU A 564 18.81 16.33 47.90
C GLU A 564 20.02 16.97 48.60
N THR A 565 20.80 17.76 47.86
CA THR A 565 21.96 18.46 48.42
C THR A 565 21.54 19.52 49.46
N LYS A 566 20.41 20.20 49.25
CA LYS A 566 19.81 21.10 50.25
C LYS A 566 19.31 20.29 51.47
N PHE A 567 18.68 19.14 51.26
CA PHE A 567 18.24 18.23 52.33
C PHE A 567 19.41 17.69 53.15
N ASP A 568 20.54 17.35 52.53
CA ASP A 568 21.72 16.84 53.23
C ASP A 568 22.27 17.82 54.27
N ALA A 569 22.15 19.14 54.02
CA ALA A 569 22.55 20.17 54.98
C ALA A 569 21.67 20.12 56.25
N GLU A 570 20.37 19.96 56.10
CA GLU A 570 19.43 19.82 57.21
C GLU A 570 19.57 18.47 57.92
N MET A 571 19.85 17.39 57.19
CA MET A 571 20.17 16.09 57.79
C MET A 571 21.46 16.15 58.61
N ALA A 572 22.48 16.87 58.14
CA ALA A 572 23.69 17.11 58.92
C ALA A 572 23.39 17.90 60.20
N ALA A 573 22.49 18.90 60.15
CA ALA A 573 22.03 19.61 61.33
C ALA A 573 21.32 18.69 62.33
N MET A 574 20.44 17.79 61.85
CA MET A 574 19.76 16.78 62.68
C MET A 574 20.74 15.90 63.46
N THR A 575 21.85 15.45 62.83
CA THR A 575 22.85 14.61 63.51
C THR A 575 23.64 15.34 64.61
N ARG A 576 23.65 16.68 64.60
CA ARG A 576 24.35 17.52 65.59
C ARG A 576 23.49 17.85 66.81
N VAL A 577 22.18 17.59 66.75
CA VAL A 577 21.28 17.80 67.89
C VAL A 577 21.67 16.85 69.03
N PRO A 578 21.79 17.32 70.28
CA PRO A 578 22.20 16.49 71.42
C PRO A 578 21.06 15.61 71.93
N TRP A 579 20.64 14.63 71.14
CA TRP A 579 19.50 13.74 71.42
C TRP A 579 19.60 12.93 72.72
N GLY A 580 20.80 12.74 73.27
CA GLY A 580 21.03 11.98 74.50
C GLY A 580 20.84 12.77 75.80
N THR A 581 20.89 14.10 75.74
CA THR A 581 20.82 14.99 76.92
C THR A 581 19.63 15.94 76.87
N LEU A 582 18.62 15.63 76.06
CA LEU A 582 17.42 16.45 75.92
C LEU A 582 16.54 16.29 77.18
N GLU A 583 16.33 17.37 77.94
CA GLU A 583 15.61 17.29 79.23
C GLU A 583 14.08 17.31 79.08
N SER A 584 13.55 17.97 78.04
CA SER A 584 12.12 18.07 77.78
C SER A 584 11.78 18.03 76.29
N VAL A 585 10.56 17.59 75.99
CA VAL A 585 9.97 17.65 74.65
C VAL A 585 9.40 19.06 74.42
N GLY A 586 9.72 19.67 73.28
CA GLY A 586 9.30 21.02 72.91
C GLY A 586 8.71 21.08 71.50
N ASP A 587 8.75 22.26 70.89
CA ASP A 587 8.30 22.49 69.51
C ASP A 587 9.21 21.81 68.48
N GLN A 588 8.83 21.87 67.20
CA GLN A 588 9.58 21.24 66.10
C GLN A 588 11.04 21.67 66.05
N SER A 589 11.94 20.70 65.84
CA SER A 589 13.39 20.95 65.74
C SER A 589 13.74 21.85 64.54
N GLY A 590 14.83 22.62 64.66
CA GLY A 590 15.25 23.58 63.64
C GLY A 590 15.44 23.00 62.24
N TYR A 591 15.89 21.74 62.11
CA TYR A 591 16.06 21.08 60.81
C TYR A 591 14.72 20.78 60.11
N VAL A 592 13.63 20.59 60.88
CA VAL A 592 12.28 20.38 60.32
C VAL A 592 11.79 21.67 59.67
N ASN A 593 12.03 22.81 60.32
CA ASN A 593 11.73 24.13 59.77
C ASN A 593 12.57 24.41 58.51
N GLY A 594 13.86 24.04 58.51
CA GLY A 594 14.74 24.14 57.34
C GLY A 594 14.22 23.32 56.15
N ILE A 595 13.81 22.08 56.38
CA ILE A 595 13.16 21.22 55.36
C ILE A 595 11.89 21.88 54.81
N ASN A 596 11.02 22.40 55.69
CA ASN A 596 9.79 23.06 55.27
C ASN A 596 10.07 24.30 54.40
N MET A 597 11.07 25.09 54.75
CA MET A 597 11.48 26.27 53.98
C MET A 597 11.98 25.90 52.58
N ILE A 598 12.86 24.89 52.47
CA ILE A 598 13.39 24.41 51.18
C ILE A 598 12.26 23.96 50.26
N LEU A 599 11.32 23.19 50.78
CA LEU A 599 10.19 22.68 50.01
C LEU A 599 9.20 23.80 49.66
N SER A 600 8.91 24.69 50.59
CA SER A 600 8.01 25.83 50.38
C SER A 600 8.53 26.85 49.39
N SER A 601 9.85 26.98 49.24
CA SER A 601 10.46 27.85 48.21
C SER A 601 10.50 27.19 46.84
N SER A 602 10.96 25.94 46.76
CA SER A 602 11.27 25.30 45.46
C SER A 602 10.05 24.65 44.81
N ILE A 603 9.19 23.96 45.57
CA ILE A 603 8.10 23.15 45.00
C ILE A 603 7.05 23.98 44.22
N PRO A 604 6.57 25.14 44.70
CA PRO A 604 5.62 25.95 43.93
C PRO A 604 6.18 26.40 42.58
N VAL A 605 7.47 26.75 42.54
CA VAL A 605 8.14 27.17 41.30
C VAL A 605 8.19 26.01 40.31
N LEU A 606 8.69 24.85 40.75
CA LEU A 606 8.77 23.65 39.89
C LEU A 606 7.39 23.20 39.39
N GLY A 607 6.37 23.18 40.26
CA GLY A 607 5.01 22.79 39.88
C GLY A 607 4.33 23.78 38.93
N SER A 608 4.73 25.06 38.95
CA SER A 608 4.22 26.07 38.01
C SER A 608 4.89 26.03 36.64
N LEU A 609 6.16 25.62 36.58
CA LEU A 609 6.97 25.66 35.36
C LEU A 609 6.95 24.33 34.60
N LEU A 610 6.83 23.19 35.28
CA LEU A 610 6.84 21.86 34.68
C LEU A 610 5.42 21.41 34.30
N SER A 611 5.32 20.59 33.26
CA SER A 611 4.06 19.90 32.95
C SER A 611 3.69 18.89 34.04
N PRO A 612 2.40 18.55 34.24
CA PRO A 612 1.97 17.60 35.27
C PRO A 612 2.63 16.21 35.16
N ILE A 613 3.00 15.79 33.94
CA ILE A 613 3.66 14.51 33.70
C ILE A 613 5.09 14.53 34.24
N TYR A 614 5.86 15.57 33.93
CA TYR A 614 7.24 15.70 34.40
C TYR A 614 7.31 16.06 35.88
N PHE A 615 6.36 16.84 36.37
CA PHE A 615 6.26 17.12 37.80
C PHE A 615 5.95 15.83 38.58
N GLN A 616 5.05 14.96 38.09
CA GLN A 616 4.83 13.64 38.69
C GLN A 616 6.10 12.77 38.70
N PHE A 617 6.82 12.71 37.57
CA PHE A 617 8.08 11.97 37.50
C PHE A 617 9.11 12.49 38.51
N PHE A 618 9.22 13.82 38.64
CA PHE A 618 10.05 14.46 39.64
C PHE A 618 9.62 14.07 41.07
N LEU A 619 8.32 14.09 41.38
CA LEU A 619 7.78 13.68 42.69
C LEU A 619 8.13 12.23 43.02
N ASP A 620 7.95 11.30 42.07
CA ASP A 620 8.25 9.88 42.28
C ASP A 620 9.75 9.65 42.59
N LYS A 621 10.63 10.38 41.91
CA LYS A 621 12.08 10.34 42.16
C LYS A 621 12.46 11.02 43.48
N LEU A 622 11.82 12.13 43.81
CA LEU A 622 12.02 12.82 45.08
C LEU A 622 11.63 11.91 46.26
N ALA A 623 10.45 11.28 46.21
CA ALA A 623 9.99 10.34 47.23
C ALA A 623 10.95 9.15 47.41
N SER A 624 11.40 8.58 46.28
CA SER A 624 12.36 7.46 46.27
C SER A 624 13.72 7.81 46.90
N SER A 625 14.03 9.10 47.02
CA SER A 625 15.29 9.56 47.59
C SER A 625 15.16 10.06 49.03
N VAL A 626 14.22 10.96 49.31
CA VAL A 626 14.14 11.68 50.59
C VAL A 626 13.78 10.75 51.75
N GLY A 627 12.81 9.86 51.58
CA GLY A 627 12.35 8.95 52.64
C GLY A 627 13.45 8.01 53.16
N PRO A 628 14.08 7.19 52.28
CA PRO A 628 15.20 6.33 52.67
C PRO A 628 16.38 7.11 53.26
N ARG A 629 16.65 8.31 52.74
CA ARG A 629 17.73 9.16 53.24
C ARG A 629 17.46 9.68 54.65
N PHE A 630 16.23 10.08 54.96
CA PHE A 630 15.83 10.47 56.31
C PHE A 630 16.02 9.30 57.28
N TYR A 631 15.51 8.11 56.93
CA TYR A 631 15.67 6.89 57.71
C TYR A 631 17.14 6.54 58.00
N MET A 632 18.01 6.64 56.99
CA MET A 632 19.45 6.38 57.13
C MET A 632 20.18 7.41 58.00
N ASN A 633 19.75 8.68 58.03
CA ASN A 633 20.39 9.69 58.87
C ASN A 633 20.08 9.52 60.36
N ILE A 634 18.96 8.88 60.74
CA ILE A 634 18.68 8.52 62.14
C ILE A 634 19.79 7.61 62.69
N PHE A 635 20.28 6.65 61.90
CA PHE A 635 21.39 5.77 62.28
C PHE A 635 22.74 6.48 62.41
N LYS A 636 22.87 7.73 61.97
CA LYS A 636 24.09 8.53 62.14
C LYS A 636 24.10 9.34 63.44
N CYS A 637 22.97 9.41 64.15
CA CYS A 637 22.92 9.98 65.49
C CYS A 637 23.74 9.12 66.47
N LYS A 638 24.26 9.72 67.55
CA LYS A 638 25.13 8.99 68.51
C LYS A 638 24.32 8.21 69.54
N GLN A 639 23.63 8.92 70.42
CA GLN A 639 22.78 8.37 71.46
C GLN A 639 21.48 9.17 71.49
N ILE A 640 20.36 8.47 71.63
CA ILE A 640 19.01 9.02 71.66
C ILE A 640 18.38 8.59 72.98
N SER A 641 18.09 9.55 73.86
CA SER A 641 17.37 9.29 75.13
C SER A 641 15.89 9.02 74.87
N GLU A 642 15.15 8.59 75.89
CA GLU A 642 13.70 8.43 75.79
C GLU A 642 12.99 9.75 75.40
N THR A 643 13.35 10.85 76.07
CA THR A 643 12.88 12.21 75.74
C THR A 643 13.31 12.66 74.34
N GLY A 644 14.54 12.34 73.92
CA GLY A 644 15.04 12.63 72.57
C GLY A 644 14.31 11.84 71.47
N ALA A 645 13.99 10.57 71.73
CA ALA A 645 13.22 9.74 70.81
C ALA A 645 11.76 10.20 70.69
N GLN A 646 11.16 10.70 71.79
CA GLN A 646 9.83 11.34 71.75
C GLN A 646 9.84 12.58 70.86
N GLN A 647 10.82 13.48 71.03
CA GLN A 647 10.97 14.67 70.18
C GLN A 647 11.22 14.31 68.70
N MET A 648 12.14 13.39 68.42
CA MET A 648 12.44 12.97 67.05
C MET A 648 11.24 12.28 66.37
N LEU A 649 10.38 11.61 67.15
CA LEU A 649 9.14 11.03 66.63
C LEU A 649 8.13 12.12 66.23
N LEU A 650 7.99 13.19 67.01
CA LEU A 650 7.19 14.37 66.65
C LEU A 650 7.75 15.04 65.39
N ASP A 651 9.07 15.23 65.32
CA ASP A 651 9.74 15.80 64.15
C ASP A 651 9.53 14.91 62.89
N THR A 652 9.56 13.59 63.05
CA THR A 652 9.30 12.63 61.96
C THR A 652 7.87 12.75 61.44
N GLN A 653 6.88 12.93 62.33
CA GLN A 653 5.50 13.19 61.93
C GLN A 653 5.36 14.54 61.22
N ALA A 654 6.03 15.58 61.70
CA ALA A 654 6.03 16.88 61.05
C ALA A 654 6.63 16.80 59.63
N VAL A 655 7.80 16.17 59.46
CA VAL A 655 8.41 15.93 58.15
C VAL A 655 7.49 15.12 57.24
N LYS A 656 6.83 14.07 57.76
CA LYS A 656 5.87 13.28 56.99
C LYS A 656 4.70 14.13 56.49
N THR A 657 4.12 14.97 57.33
CA THR A 657 3.03 15.89 56.94
C THR A 657 3.50 16.85 55.86
N ILE A 658 4.66 17.49 56.03
CA ILE A 658 5.26 18.39 55.02
C ILE A 658 5.44 17.66 53.68
N LEU A 659 5.99 16.44 53.69
CA LEU A 659 6.20 15.67 52.47
C LEU A 659 4.90 15.27 51.77
N LEU A 660 3.82 15.03 52.53
CA LEU A 660 2.49 14.71 52.00
C LEU A 660 1.78 15.93 51.40
N GLU A 661 2.14 17.15 51.81
CA GLU A 661 1.61 18.40 51.28
C GLU A 661 2.32 18.88 49.99
N ILE A 662 3.46 18.27 49.62
CA ILE A 662 4.23 18.63 48.41
C ILE A 662 3.38 18.64 47.12
N PRO A 663 2.58 17.61 46.80
CA PRO A 663 1.80 17.61 45.57
C PRO A 663 0.79 18.76 45.50
N SER A 664 0.13 19.09 46.62
CA SER A 664 -0.75 20.26 46.71
C SER A 664 0.00 21.58 46.53
N LEU A 665 1.20 21.68 47.10
CA LEU A 665 2.06 22.86 47.01
C LEU A 665 2.52 23.14 45.57
N GLY A 666 2.72 22.08 44.79
CA GLY A 666 3.01 22.13 43.35
C GLY A 666 1.76 22.16 42.45
N ARG A 667 0.56 22.38 43.00
CA ARG A 667 -0.74 22.41 42.27
C ARG A 667 -1.09 21.10 41.54
N GLN A 668 -0.54 19.96 41.94
CA GLN A 668 -0.83 18.64 41.38
C GLN A 668 -1.62 17.77 42.36
N THR A 669 -2.96 17.85 42.26
CA THR A 669 -3.87 17.05 43.10
C THR A 669 -4.26 15.71 42.46
N SER A 670 -4.08 15.57 41.13
CA SER A 670 -4.40 14.36 40.37
C SER A 670 -3.16 13.52 40.11
N GLY A 671 -3.22 12.21 40.40
CA GLY A 671 -2.12 11.25 40.17
C GLY A 671 -1.14 11.07 41.35
N ALA A 672 -1.20 11.91 42.38
CA ALA A 672 -0.26 11.89 43.51
C ALA A 672 -0.47 10.74 44.53
N ALA A 673 -1.50 9.91 44.38
CA ALA A 673 -1.82 8.84 45.34
C ALA A 673 -0.69 7.81 45.48
N GLY A 674 0.06 7.54 44.40
CA GLY A 674 1.24 6.68 44.42
C GLY A 674 2.36 7.28 45.28
N TYR A 675 2.66 8.56 45.06
CA TYR A 675 3.62 9.34 45.83
C TYR A 675 3.27 9.34 47.34
N SER A 676 2.03 9.69 47.70
CA SER A 676 1.60 9.75 49.11
C SER A 676 1.70 8.40 49.81
N LYS A 677 1.36 7.30 49.12
CA LYS A 677 1.51 5.93 49.65
C LYS A 677 2.97 5.58 49.89
N PHE A 678 3.86 5.92 48.94
CA PHE A 678 5.28 5.65 49.06
C PHE A 678 5.91 6.43 50.23
N VAL A 679 5.66 7.74 50.30
CA VAL A 679 6.13 8.60 51.41
C VAL A 679 5.63 8.07 52.75
N SER A 680 4.33 7.73 52.84
CA SER A 680 3.75 7.17 54.07
C SER A 680 4.47 5.89 54.51
N ARG A 681 4.76 4.99 53.57
CA ARG A 681 5.45 3.73 53.85
C ARG A 681 6.87 3.98 54.36
N GLU A 682 7.67 4.78 53.67
CA GLU A 682 9.07 5.03 54.07
C GLU A 682 9.16 5.80 55.39
N MET A 683 8.31 6.81 55.60
CA MET A 683 8.27 7.55 56.86
C MET A 683 7.79 6.69 58.03
N SER A 684 6.84 5.76 57.80
CA SER A 684 6.42 4.81 58.83
C SER A 684 7.52 3.85 59.27
N LYS A 685 8.52 3.56 58.43
CA LYS A 685 9.72 2.79 58.86
C LYS A 685 10.57 3.60 59.86
N ALA A 686 10.73 4.90 59.63
CA ALA A 686 11.42 5.79 60.57
C ALA A 686 10.65 5.91 61.89
N GLU A 687 9.32 6.05 61.85
CA GLU A 687 8.49 6.02 63.05
C GLU A 687 8.60 4.70 63.82
N ALA A 688 8.58 3.58 63.12
CA ALA A 688 8.73 2.24 63.71
C ALA A 688 10.08 2.10 64.43
N LEU A 689 11.17 2.53 63.79
CA LEU A 689 12.50 2.55 64.40
C LEU A 689 12.53 3.35 65.70
N LEU A 690 11.97 4.57 65.71
CA LEU A 690 11.94 5.43 66.90
C LEU A 690 11.06 4.83 68.01
N LYS A 691 9.95 4.17 67.66
CA LYS A 691 9.10 3.45 68.62
C LYS A 691 9.83 2.26 69.26
N VAL A 692 10.71 1.58 68.53
CA VAL A 692 11.58 0.55 69.11
C VAL A 692 12.56 1.17 70.08
N ILE A 693 13.17 2.33 69.77
CA ILE A 693 14.04 3.05 70.71
C ILE A 693 13.29 3.46 71.99
N LEU A 694 12.01 3.82 71.89
CA LEU A 694 11.15 4.18 73.03
C LEU A 694 10.72 2.99 73.88
N SER A 695 10.78 1.76 73.36
CA SER A 695 10.32 0.58 74.10
C SER A 695 11.19 0.30 75.34
N PRO A 696 10.62 -0.23 76.44
CA PRO A 696 11.38 -0.67 77.61
C PRO A 696 12.48 -1.68 77.23
N VAL A 697 13.59 -1.69 77.99
CA VAL A 697 14.74 -2.58 77.72
C VAL A 697 14.33 -4.06 77.71
N ASP A 698 13.38 -4.43 78.58
CA ASP A 698 12.91 -5.81 78.73
C ASP A 698 12.06 -6.30 77.54
N SER A 699 11.49 -5.40 76.73
CA SER A 699 10.58 -5.74 75.62
C SER A 699 11.02 -5.21 74.25
N VAL A 700 12.24 -4.66 74.15
CA VAL A 700 12.78 -4.06 72.93
C VAL A 700 12.93 -5.07 71.79
N ALA A 701 13.31 -6.31 72.12
CA ALA A 701 13.45 -7.40 71.16
C ALA A 701 12.10 -7.78 70.51
N ASP A 702 11.04 -7.87 71.31
CA ASP A 702 9.70 -8.21 70.81
C ASP A 702 9.07 -7.05 70.04
N THR A 703 9.29 -5.81 70.51
CA THR A 703 8.84 -4.61 69.83
C THR A 703 9.50 -4.45 68.46
N TYR A 704 10.79 -4.78 68.34
CA TYR A 704 11.51 -4.77 67.06
C TYR A 704 10.92 -5.79 66.08
N ARG A 705 10.66 -7.04 66.50
CA ARG A 705 10.04 -8.06 65.64
C ARG A 705 8.65 -7.66 65.15
N ALA A 706 7.88 -6.97 65.99
CA ALA A 706 6.53 -6.54 65.67
C ALA A 706 6.49 -5.34 64.70
N LEU A 707 7.38 -4.36 64.88
CA LEU A 707 7.32 -3.09 64.13
C LEU A 707 8.25 -3.05 62.92
N LEU A 708 9.32 -3.85 62.89
CA LEU A 708 10.29 -3.95 61.80
C LEU A 708 10.51 -5.42 61.40
N PRO A 709 9.50 -6.10 60.84
CA PRO A 709 9.58 -7.53 60.51
C PRO A 709 10.59 -7.84 59.39
N GLU A 710 10.90 -6.86 58.54
CA GLU A 710 11.91 -6.97 57.46
C GLU A 710 13.31 -6.52 57.91
N GLY A 711 13.49 -6.15 59.17
CA GLY A 711 14.74 -5.63 59.70
C GLY A 711 15.81 -6.69 59.95
N THR A 712 17.08 -6.32 59.81
CA THR A 712 18.20 -7.25 60.00
C THR A 712 18.72 -7.27 61.45
N PRO A 713 19.31 -8.39 61.94
CA PRO A 713 19.94 -8.42 63.27
C PRO A 713 21.03 -7.34 63.46
N MET A 714 21.73 -6.96 62.39
CA MET A 714 22.70 -5.87 62.40
C MET A 714 22.05 -4.49 62.59
N GLU A 715 20.87 -4.27 62.00
CA GLU A 715 20.08 -3.06 62.26
C GLU A 715 19.57 -3.03 63.70
N PHE A 716 19.12 -4.18 64.24
CA PHE A 716 18.72 -4.29 65.64
C PHE A 716 19.87 -3.94 66.59
N GLN A 717 21.07 -4.47 66.35
CA GLN A 717 22.27 -4.12 67.12
C GLN A 717 22.53 -2.60 67.08
N ARG A 718 22.48 -1.97 65.91
CA ARG A 718 22.64 -0.51 65.79
C ARG A 718 21.55 0.27 66.54
N ILE A 719 20.31 -0.22 66.59
CA ILE A 719 19.23 0.41 67.37
C ILE A 719 19.52 0.34 68.88
N LEU A 720 20.07 -0.77 69.38
CA LEU A 720 20.49 -0.89 70.79
C LEU A 720 21.66 0.05 71.13
N GLU A 721 22.57 0.28 70.17
CA GLU A 721 23.62 1.30 70.28
C GLU A 721 23.05 2.72 70.35
N LEU A 722 22.10 3.06 69.49
CA LEU A 722 21.40 4.35 69.50
C LEU A 722 20.66 4.59 70.82
N LYS A 723 20.07 3.55 71.43
CA LYS A 723 19.40 3.63 72.75
C LYS A 723 20.38 3.90 73.90
N GLY A 724 21.69 3.75 73.68
CA GLY A 724 22.74 4.04 74.68
C GLY A 724 22.93 2.95 75.73
N LEU A 725 22.54 1.71 75.45
CA LEU A 725 22.69 0.58 76.38
C LEU A 725 24.17 0.21 76.56
N LYS A 726 24.53 -0.34 77.74
CA LYS A 726 25.88 -0.84 77.98
C LYS A 726 26.13 -2.09 77.13
N LYS A 727 27.38 -2.30 76.70
CA LYS A 727 27.77 -3.46 75.87
C LYS A 727 27.40 -4.82 76.51
N SER A 728 27.44 -4.93 77.85
CA SER A 728 27.00 -6.12 78.58
C SER A 728 25.53 -6.44 78.36
N ASP A 729 24.69 -5.41 78.42
CA ASP A 729 23.24 -5.51 78.38
C ASP A 729 22.79 -5.73 76.92
N GLN A 730 23.47 -5.09 75.97
CA GLN A 730 23.30 -5.32 74.54
C GLN A 730 23.56 -6.79 74.17
N GLN A 731 24.65 -7.38 74.66
CA GLN A 731 24.99 -8.77 74.35
C GLN A 731 23.94 -9.75 74.90
N SER A 732 23.44 -9.52 76.12
CA SER A 732 22.37 -10.34 76.71
C SER A 732 21.08 -10.28 75.88
N ILE A 733 20.67 -9.07 75.47
CA ILE A 733 19.46 -8.85 74.67
C ILE A 733 19.61 -9.45 73.26
N LEU A 734 20.80 -9.36 72.66
CA LEU A 734 21.09 -9.96 71.35
C LEU A 734 21.09 -11.49 71.42
N ASP A 735 21.63 -12.07 72.48
CA ASP A 735 21.62 -13.52 72.67
C ASP A 735 20.19 -14.04 72.85
N ASP A 736 19.35 -13.33 73.59
CA ASP A 736 17.92 -13.67 73.75
C ASP A 736 17.11 -13.40 72.47
N PHE A 737 17.47 -12.36 71.71
CA PHE A 737 16.90 -12.08 70.39
C PHE A 737 17.21 -13.20 69.38
N ASN A 738 18.45 -13.72 69.40
CA ASN A 738 18.89 -14.80 68.52
C ASN A 738 18.29 -16.15 68.94
N LYS A 739 18.12 -16.42 70.24
CA LYS A 739 17.43 -17.63 70.77
C LYS A 739 15.93 -17.65 70.41
N GLY A 740 15.29 -16.49 70.32
CA GLY A 740 13.88 -16.34 69.94
C GLY A 740 13.59 -16.39 68.44
N SER A 741 14.59 -16.60 67.58
CA SER A 741 14.39 -16.79 66.13
C SER A 741 14.07 -18.27 65.83
N PRO A 742 12.92 -18.61 65.20
CA PRO A 742 12.69 -19.98 64.76
C PRO A 742 13.73 -20.36 63.70
N ALA A 743 14.39 -21.50 63.91
CA ALA A 743 15.36 -22.09 63.00
C ALA A 743 14.73 -22.28 61.60
N ILE A 744 15.07 -21.40 60.66
CA ILE A 744 15.00 -21.75 59.24
C ILE A 744 16.32 -22.45 58.93
N SER A 745 16.22 -23.76 58.79
CA SER A 745 17.25 -24.69 58.36
C SER A 745 18.03 -24.19 57.14
N GLN A 746 19.34 -23.98 57.31
CA GLN A 746 20.31 -24.29 56.25
C GLN A 746 20.95 -25.63 56.58
N PRO A 747 20.92 -26.63 55.67
CA PRO A 747 21.62 -27.89 55.90
C PRO A 747 23.11 -27.68 55.59
N SER A 748 23.97 -28.06 56.54
CA SER A 748 25.37 -28.31 56.28
C SER A 748 25.74 -29.70 56.81
N SER A 749 26.08 -30.61 55.90
CA SER A 749 26.96 -31.73 56.20
C SER A 749 27.81 -32.04 54.96
N ALA A 750 29.12 -31.93 55.13
CA ALA A 750 30.17 -32.53 54.30
C ALA A 750 30.15 -34.06 54.53
N ALA A 751 30.55 -35.01 53.66
CA ALA A 751 31.17 -35.14 52.33
C ALA A 751 31.03 -36.66 51.95
N PRO A 752 31.74 -37.26 50.95
CA PRO A 752 32.29 -36.82 49.66
C PRO A 752 31.73 -37.67 48.47
N VAL A 753 32.27 -37.43 47.26
CA VAL A 753 32.50 -38.36 46.10
C VAL A 753 32.01 -37.78 44.76
N GLY A 754 32.94 -37.65 43.81
CA GLY A 754 32.72 -38.05 42.41
C GLY A 754 32.19 -37.02 41.39
N GLN A 755 33.12 -36.51 40.57
CA GLN A 755 33.03 -36.35 39.11
C GLN A 755 31.99 -35.38 38.46
N SER A 756 32.57 -34.33 37.84
CA SER A 756 32.48 -33.98 36.41
C SER A 756 31.29 -33.17 35.82
N MET A 757 31.70 -32.02 35.24
CA MET A 757 31.24 -31.37 33.99
C MET A 757 29.87 -30.63 33.91
N ALA A 758 29.94 -29.29 34.00
CA ALA A 758 29.54 -28.24 33.02
C ALA A 758 28.15 -28.26 32.32
N PRO A 759 27.70 -27.13 31.69
CA PRO A 759 27.58 -25.75 32.16
C PRO A 759 26.15 -25.16 31.91
N ALA A 760 25.90 -23.96 32.43
CA ALA A 760 24.67 -23.16 32.25
C ALA A 760 24.44 -22.66 30.80
N PRO A 761 23.22 -22.18 30.50
CA PRO A 761 23.06 -20.81 30.00
C PRO A 761 21.89 -20.02 30.65
N PRO A 762 21.80 -18.69 30.41
CA PRO A 762 21.17 -17.72 31.31
C PRO A 762 19.73 -17.36 30.91
N ALA A 763 18.91 -17.01 31.91
CA ALA A 763 17.64 -16.33 31.69
C ALA A 763 17.78 -14.83 32.00
N SER A 764 17.87 -14.05 30.92
CA SER A 764 17.40 -12.66 30.87
C SER A 764 15.94 -12.68 30.43
N THR A 765 15.07 -11.90 31.07
CA THR A 765 13.98 -11.15 30.40
C THR A 765 13.18 -10.27 31.35
N VAL A 766 13.10 -9.01 30.91
CA VAL A 766 12.13 -7.94 31.14
C VAL A 766 10.66 -8.45 31.08
N PRO A 767 9.71 -7.89 31.84
CA PRO A 767 8.30 -8.26 31.72
C PRO A 767 7.59 -7.47 30.60
N ALA A 768 6.93 -8.20 29.71
CA ALA A 768 5.91 -7.70 28.79
C ALA A 768 4.52 -7.97 29.37
N ILE A 769 3.62 -7.00 29.24
CA ILE A 769 2.24 -7.01 29.72
C ILE A 769 1.38 -7.85 28.76
N SER A 770 0.70 -8.86 29.28
CA SER A 770 -0.26 -9.71 28.56
C SER A 770 -1.71 -9.36 28.91
N ASN A 771 -2.54 -9.19 27.88
CA ASN A 771 -4.00 -9.21 27.91
C ASN A 771 -4.54 -10.54 28.52
N PRO A 772 -5.67 -10.53 29.24
CA PRO A 772 -6.46 -11.72 29.48
C PRO A 772 -7.62 -11.84 28.49
N ALA A 773 -7.86 -13.06 28.02
CA ALA A 773 -9.02 -13.44 27.22
C ALA A 773 -10.14 -14.04 28.09
N SER A 774 -11.37 -13.85 27.59
CA SER A 774 -12.49 -14.80 27.55
C SER A 774 -13.14 -15.33 28.85
N ALA A 775 -14.38 -14.87 29.06
CA ALA A 775 -15.63 -15.64 29.21
C ALA A 775 -16.76 -14.62 29.03
N GLY A 776 -17.84 -14.76 28.27
CA GLY A 776 -18.66 -15.86 27.77
C GLY A 776 -20.11 -15.33 27.84
N PHE A 777 -20.97 -15.57 26.83
CA PHE A 777 -22.43 -15.78 26.92
C PHE A 777 -23.11 -15.64 25.54
N ILE A 778 -23.64 -16.78 25.09
CA ILE A 778 -24.96 -17.03 24.48
C ILE A 778 -25.48 -16.09 23.37
N ALA A 779 -25.64 -16.67 22.18
CA ALA A 779 -26.71 -16.29 21.26
C ALA A 779 -27.38 -17.53 20.65
N SER A 780 -28.71 -17.42 20.63
CA SER A 780 -29.79 -18.33 20.23
C SER A 780 -29.59 -19.17 18.97
N ARG A 781 -30.19 -20.37 19.03
CA ARG A 781 -30.28 -21.41 18.01
C ARG A 781 -31.74 -21.49 17.56
N GLU A 782 -32.06 -20.92 16.41
CA GLU A 782 -33.28 -21.19 15.65
C GLU A 782 -32.90 -21.15 14.15
N ASP A 783 -33.53 -22.04 13.38
CA ASP A 783 -33.37 -22.25 11.94
C ASP A 783 -32.11 -22.98 11.43
N VAL A 784 -31.97 -24.22 11.90
CA VAL A 784 -31.45 -25.33 11.08
C VAL A 784 -32.57 -26.38 10.97
N LEU A 785 -33.60 -26.06 10.18
CA LEU A 785 -34.63 -27.01 9.71
C LEU A 785 -35.42 -26.42 8.53
N THR A 786 -34.72 -25.97 7.49
CA THR A 786 -35.30 -25.79 6.14
C THR A 786 -34.20 -26.05 5.10
N ARG A 787 -33.77 -27.32 5.05
CA ARG A 787 -33.17 -27.90 3.85
C ARG A 787 -34.29 -28.34 2.92
N ALA A 788 -34.10 -28.09 1.63
CA ALA A 788 -34.65 -28.86 0.52
C ALA A 788 -36.14 -28.65 0.15
N ALA A 789 -36.44 -27.52 -0.49
CA ALA A 789 -37.48 -27.44 -1.52
C ALA A 789 -37.38 -26.12 -2.31
N ALA A 790 -36.48 -26.06 -3.30
CA ALA A 790 -36.56 -25.21 -4.50
C ALA A 790 -35.15 -25.06 -5.09
N LEU A 791 -34.76 -25.98 -5.96
CA LEU A 791 -33.77 -25.80 -7.03
C LEU A 791 -33.81 -27.08 -7.87
N GLY A 792 -34.92 -27.21 -8.60
CA GLY A 792 -35.24 -28.38 -9.42
C GLY A 792 -36.22 -27.97 -10.50
N ARG A 793 -35.68 -27.36 -11.56
CA ARG A 793 -36.18 -27.33 -12.95
C ARG A 793 -35.52 -26.14 -13.67
N GLY A 794 -34.65 -26.43 -14.65
CA GLY A 794 -34.11 -25.40 -15.54
C GLY A 794 -32.61 -25.45 -15.80
N ALA A 795 -32.00 -26.63 -15.94
CA ALA A 795 -30.62 -26.76 -16.40
C ALA A 795 -30.47 -27.97 -17.33
N ALA A 796 -31.31 -28.01 -18.37
CA ALA A 796 -31.14 -28.88 -19.53
C ALA A 796 -31.43 -28.01 -20.76
N THR A 797 -30.48 -27.17 -21.16
CA THR A 797 -30.42 -26.49 -22.48
C THR A 797 -29.19 -25.59 -22.67
N THR A 798 -28.37 -25.36 -21.64
CA THR A 798 -27.22 -24.44 -21.71
C THR A 798 -25.87 -25.10 -22.04
N GLY A 799 -25.81 -26.43 -22.16
CA GLY A 799 -24.61 -27.16 -22.61
C GLY A 799 -24.43 -27.20 -24.13
N PHE A 800 -25.52 -27.16 -24.91
CA PHE A 800 -25.47 -27.30 -26.37
C PHE A 800 -25.18 -25.96 -27.09
N LYS A 801 -25.52 -24.83 -26.47
CA LYS A 801 -25.20 -23.48 -26.99
C LYS A 801 -23.75 -23.05 -26.73
N ARG A 802 -23.09 -23.61 -25.70
CA ARG A 802 -21.66 -23.38 -25.44
C ARG A 802 -20.76 -24.18 -26.39
N PHE A 803 -21.26 -25.30 -26.92
CA PHE A 803 -20.61 -26.11 -27.95
C PHE A 803 -20.67 -25.43 -29.33
N LEU A 804 -21.81 -24.85 -29.70
CA LEU A 804 -21.96 -24.06 -30.94
C LEU A 804 -21.12 -22.76 -30.93
N ALA A 805 -21.00 -22.06 -29.80
CA ALA A 805 -20.15 -20.87 -29.68
C ALA A 805 -18.64 -21.16 -29.75
N LEU A 806 -18.20 -22.36 -29.34
CA LEU A 806 -16.81 -22.82 -29.48
C LEU A 806 -16.48 -23.32 -30.90
N THR A 807 -17.49 -23.68 -31.70
CA THR A 807 -17.30 -24.10 -33.10
C THR A 807 -17.22 -22.90 -34.06
N GLU A 808 -17.80 -21.76 -33.67
CA GLU A 808 -17.77 -20.51 -34.45
C GLU A 808 -16.51 -19.67 -34.20
N ALA A 809 -15.88 -19.79 -33.02
CA ALA A 809 -14.60 -19.16 -32.68
C ALA A 809 -13.35 -19.89 -33.22
N ALA A 810 -13.51 -21.10 -33.78
CA ALA A 810 -12.42 -21.86 -34.39
C ALA A 810 -12.22 -21.56 -35.90
N LYS A 811 -13.00 -20.62 -36.46
CA LYS A 811 -12.92 -20.25 -37.89
C LYS A 811 -11.81 -19.26 -38.22
N ASP A 812 -11.16 -18.65 -37.21
CA ASP A 812 -10.18 -17.56 -37.36
C ASP A 812 -8.77 -17.85 -36.80
N ARG A 813 -8.34 -19.12 -36.70
CA ARG A 813 -6.91 -19.45 -36.48
C ARG A 813 -6.39 -20.37 -37.56
N LYS A 814 -5.68 -19.79 -38.54
CA LYS A 814 -4.68 -20.49 -39.34
C LYS A 814 -3.45 -20.74 -38.44
N ASP A 815 -2.93 -21.96 -38.52
CA ASP A 815 -1.68 -22.45 -37.92
C ASP A 815 -1.76 -23.02 -36.48
N GLY A 816 -1.81 -24.36 -36.38
CA GLY A 816 -1.73 -25.14 -35.14
C GLY A 816 -1.92 -26.66 -35.37
N PRO A 817 -1.39 -27.54 -34.49
CA PRO A 817 -0.91 -28.89 -34.81
C PRO A 817 -2.00 -29.99 -34.90
N PHE A 818 -3.13 -29.71 -35.55
CA PHE A 818 -4.24 -30.66 -35.73
C PHE A 818 -4.31 -31.32 -37.11
N ARG A 819 -3.35 -31.05 -38.00
CA ARG A 819 -3.33 -31.57 -39.38
C ARG A 819 -2.81 -33.02 -39.53
N LYS A 820 -2.59 -33.76 -38.43
CA LYS A 820 -2.08 -35.15 -38.46
C LYS A 820 -3.05 -36.22 -37.97
N LEU A 821 -4.33 -35.89 -37.74
CA LEU A 821 -5.32 -36.87 -37.26
C LEU A 821 -6.44 -37.22 -38.27
N PHE A 822 -6.35 -36.77 -39.53
CA PHE A 822 -7.37 -37.06 -40.55
C PHE A 822 -6.82 -37.51 -41.92
N ASN A 823 -5.59 -38.04 -41.96
CA ASN A 823 -5.12 -38.86 -43.08
C ASN A 823 -4.75 -40.25 -42.55
N ALA A 824 -5.76 -41.11 -42.43
CA ALA A 824 -5.67 -42.56 -42.42
C ALA A 824 -6.94 -43.09 -43.10
#